data_AF-A0A345E852-F1
#
_entry.id   AF-A0A345E852-F1
#
_cell.length_a   1.000
_cell.length_b   1.000
_cell.length_c   1.000
_cell.angle_alpha   90.00
_cell.angle_beta   90.00
_cell.angle_gamma   90.00
#
_symmetry.space_group_name_H-M   'P 1'
#
loop_
_entity.id
_entity.type
_entity.pdbx_description
1 polymer ?
#
loop_
_entity_poly.entity_id
_entity_poly.type
_entity_poly.pdbx_seq_one_letter_code
_entity_poly.pdbx_strand_id
1 'polypeptide(L)'
;MRDGRTLRGVRVVAVTLVVVAALVTTAAGTPTLDVRIDGQDVRDGDELVVTGDPSVRVEATANGSLRRVEILVNRSVRQSFTPDSESVMELVELDLDDGKHEISVRTVTESGEERQLTVTVTKDSTGPKILYTSPFQSSTNPGTETVDHANVTLAADLEDQSGIKRVRIRHTYEWIFAGQSEVTRDTYRIDDPGERFSQPMLLGLGENTVVVEAVDVNGQRRRHEMTIDVVDAQLPAIDIDRFEQDGGRIHVAGTVTDNVKFNSLSYRLVGTSQESFVLNPTTKEPARERLATDFEFTADVGEGETVRIVATDVAGNERVRELPFDYRGHLEPTVELEHEIATGYEGEVAFSGEVSDSRVTRVVLESVGPDGETIETLTPYEGDTRERVGFQGRIGAAPDETTLVVYVTDVRGGEHREAFRVDTTGLLTPTAASTPAPTLTPTLTSTQTATPASDGAAAMATETPTPTEEGGGSSLLSGLPGLPVLVALTVLVSVFTVGWKARAELAAVGKGVAEQAWNVGLWIGGGAAALTDWTAWVVGEARSAIGGLVGERLSGLDADRVNSSKEDDRTERRPYASLDDSDAGAAGATGPDTTEKMRSLGELVSLDPDEFDVHDAERLVEAIDADDTETVVQATECLGDLAVARPDLVSDAGAVGPVRDLRFTGNEAEQEAANRAVEKFRQAALV
;
A
#
# COMPACT_ATOMS: atom_id res chain seq x y z
N MET A 1 -110.03 -18.46 32.21
CA MET A 1 -108.74 -17.92 32.67
C MET A 1 -107.64 -18.80 32.10
N ARG A 2 -106.71 -18.39 31.25
CA ARG A 2 -106.42 -17.13 30.52
C ARG A 2 -105.69 -17.54 29.21
N ASP A 3 -106.00 -16.84 28.12
CA ASP A 3 -105.73 -17.09 26.68
C ASP A 3 -104.26 -17.04 26.21
N GLY A 4 -103.85 -17.48 25.00
CA GLY A 4 -104.64 -17.85 23.83
C GLY A 4 -103.83 -18.42 22.65
N ARG A 5 -104.53 -19.10 21.73
CA ARG A 5 -104.07 -19.65 20.45
C ARG A 5 -104.66 -18.84 19.30
N THR A 6 -104.00 -18.78 18.14
CA THR A 6 -104.68 -18.73 16.83
C THR A 6 -103.81 -19.32 15.72
N LEU A 7 -104.49 -19.92 14.75
CA LEU A 7 -104.04 -20.60 13.53
C LEU A 7 -104.59 -19.83 12.31
N ARG A 8 -103.86 -19.88 11.18
CA ARG A 8 -104.27 -19.80 9.75
C ARG A 8 -103.63 -18.68 8.92
N GLY A 9 -103.24 -19.05 7.69
CA GLY A 9 -103.27 -18.16 6.52
C GLY A 9 -102.34 -18.56 5.37
N VAL A 10 -102.85 -19.31 4.38
CA VAL A 10 -102.23 -19.48 3.05
C VAL A 10 -102.77 -18.40 2.12
N ARG A 11 -101.88 -17.68 1.42
CA ARG A 11 -102.18 -16.91 0.20
C ARG A 11 -101.03 -17.07 -0.79
N VAL A 12 -101.36 -17.50 -2.00
CA VAL A 12 -100.50 -17.52 -3.19
C VAL A 12 -100.46 -16.10 -3.77
N VAL A 13 -99.26 -15.57 -4.00
CA VAL A 13 -99.03 -14.39 -4.84
C VAL A 13 -97.95 -14.75 -5.84
N ALA A 14 -98.32 -14.74 -7.12
CA ALA A 14 -97.41 -14.85 -8.24
C ALA A 14 -96.71 -13.50 -8.46
N VAL A 15 -95.38 -13.49 -8.46
CA VAL A 15 -94.57 -12.35 -8.91
C VAL A 15 -93.71 -12.83 -10.07
N THR A 16 -93.98 -12.27 -11.24
CA THR A 16 -93.20 -12.42 -12.46
C THR A 16 -91.90 -11.65 -12.32
N LEU A 17 -90.75 -12.34 -12.28
CA LEU A 17 -89.44 -11.71 -12.23
C LEU A 17 -88.85 -11.68 -13.65
N VAL A 18 -88.72 -10.46 -14.20
CA VAL A 18 -88.04 -10.18 -15.46
C VAL A 18 -86.55 -10.43 -15.27
N VAL A 19 -86.01 -11.47 -15.89
CA VAL A 19 -84.57 -11.72 -15.95
C VAL A 19 -83.99 -10.82 -17.05
N VAL A 20 -83.40 -9.69 -16.66
CA VAL A 20 -82.44 -8.98 -17.50
C VAL A 20 -81.11 -9.70 -17.32
N ALA A 21 -80.76 -10.56 -18.27
CA ALA A 21 -79.40 -11.08 -18.40
C ALA A 21 -78.49 -9.93 -18.83
N ALA A 22 -77.94 -9.21 -17.86
CA ALA A 22 -76.79 -8.36 -18.10
C ALA A 22 -75.62 -9.29 -18.42
N LEU A 23 -75.28 -9.43 -19.70
CA LEU A 23 -73.96 -9.85 -20.14
C LEU A 23 -72.97 -8.80 -19.62
N VAL A 24 -72.46 -9.00 -18.41
CA VAL A 24 -71.25 -8.33 -17.99
C VAL A 24 -70.14 -8.99 -18.80
N THR A 25 -69.71 -8.34 -19.87
CA THR A 25 -68.41 -8.63 -20.47
C THR A 25 -67.38 -8.34 -19.38
N THR A 26 -66.93 -9.37 -18.67
CA THR A 26 -65.69 -9.29 -17.89
C THR A 26 -64.63 -8.89 -18.90
N ALA A 27 -64.13 -7.66 -18.82
CA ALA A 27 -62.94 -7.30 -19.56
C ALA A 27 -61.88 -8.34 -19.20
N ALA A 28 -61.42 -9.10 -20.19
CA ALA A 28 -60.28 -9.96 -20.01
C ALA A 28 -59.14 -9.03 -19.55
N GLY A 29 -58.57 -9.40 -18.40
CA GLY A 29 -57.51 -8.63 -17.79
C GLY A 29 -56.20 -9.16 -18.33
N THR A 30 -55.32 -8.26 -18.79
CA THR A 30 -53.94 -8.60 -19.15
C THR A 30 -53.34 -9.51 -18.08
N PRO A 31 -52.70 -10.62 -18.47
CA PRO A 31 -52.13 -11.56 -17.52
C PRO A 31 -51.13 -10.85 -16.60
N THR A 32 -51.14 -11.21 -15.32
CA THR A 32 -50.07 -10.84 -14.39
C THR A 32 -48.87 -11.73 -14.67
N LEU A 33 -47.68 -11.14 -14.59
CA LEU A 33 -46.42 -11.81 -14.87
C LEU A 33 -45.40 -11.34 -13.85
N ASP A 34 -44.97 -12.27 -13.01
CA ASP A 34 -43.89 -12.11 -12.05
C ASP A 34 -42.73 -13.00 -12.49
N VAL A 35 -41.54 -12.42 -12.58
CA VAL A 35 -40.33 -13.12 -13.03
C VAL A 35 -39.27 -12.95 -11.97
N ARG A 36 -38.57 -14.04 -11.66
CA ARG A 36 -37.37 -14.02 -10.83
C ARG A 36 -36.18 -14.59 -11.58
N ILE A 37 -35.03 -13.97 -11.42
CA ILE A 37 -33.75 -14.47 -11.94
C ILE A 37 -32.85 -14.72 -10.73
N ASP A 38 -32.36 -15.96 -10.57
CA ASP A 38 -31.59 -16.41 -9.40
C ASP A 38 -32.22 -16.08 -8.04
N GLY A 39 -33.56 -16.12 -8.03
CA GLY A 39 -34.36 -15.81 -6.85
C GLY A 39 -34.61 -14.32 -6.61
N GLN A 40 -33.97 -13.40 -7.35
CA GLN A 40 -34.29 -11.97 -7.32
C GLN A 40 -35.52 -11.64 -8.17
N ASP A 41 -36.46 -10.90 -7.60
CA ASP A 41 -37.59 -10.31 -8.34
C ASP A 41 -37.09 -9.24 -9.33
N VAL A 42 -37.48 -9.36 -10.60
CA VAL A 42 -37.08 -8.44 -11.68
C VAL A 42 -38.28 -7.73 -12.29
N ARG A 43 -38.03 -6.52 -12.79
CA ARG A 43 -38.99 -5.67 -13.51
C ARG A 43 -38.57 -5.48 -14.96
N ASP A 44 -39.52 -5.04 -15.76
CA ASP A 44 -39.30 -4.71 -17.16
C ASP A 44 -38.29 -3.55 -17.28
N GLY A 45 -37.20 -3.78 -18.02
CA GLY A 45 -36.08 -2.86 -18.20
C GLY A 45 -34.96 -3.01 -17.18
N ASP A 46 -35.04 -3.92 -16.20
CA ASP A 46 -33.96 -4.12 -15.23
C ASP A 46 -32.68 -4.62 -15.91
N GLU A 47 -31.53 -4.28 -15.32
CA GLU A 47 -30.22 -4.83 -15.66
C GLU A 47 -29.68 -5.64 -14.47
N LEU A 48 -29.17 -6.84 -14.74
CA LEU A 48 -28.62 -7.75 -13.74
C LEU A 48 -27.27 -8.31 -14.24
N VAL A 49 -26.35 -8.54 -13.31
CA VAL A 49 -25.10 -9.27 -13.57
C VAL A 49 -25.18 -10.62 -12.87
N VAL A 50 -24.79 -11.69 -13.56
CA VAL A 50 -24.76 -13.05 -13.03
C VAL A 50 -23.41 -13.69 -13.32
N THR A 51 -22.90 -14.49 -12.38
CA THR A 51 -21.59 -15.16 -12.53
C THR A 51 -21.68 -16.56 -13.12
N GLY A 52 -22.89 -17.09 -13.27
CA GLY A 52 -23.16 -18.41 -13.84
C GLY A 52 -24.36 -18.39 -14.78
N ASP A 53 -24.83 -19.58 -15.13
CA ASP A 53 -26.07 -19.73 -15.90
C ASP A 53 -27.28 -19.37 -15.04
N PRO A 54 -28.08 -18.35 -15.42
CA PRO A 54 -29.16 -17.89 -14.58
C PRO A 54 -30.35 -18.84 -14.58
N SER A 55 -30.97 -18.98 -13.41
CA SER A 55 -32.23 -19.67 -13.20
C SER A 55 -33.39 -18.68 -13.26
N VAL A 56 -34.30 -18.87 -14.22
CA VAL A 56 -35.48 -18.02 -14.44
C VAL A 56 -36.72 -18.73 -13.91
N ARG A 57 -37.32 -18.17 -12.85
CA ARG A 57 -38.66 -18.57 -12.37
C ARG A 57 -39.70 -17.65 -12.99
N VAL A 58 -40.71 -18.24 -13.62
CA VAL A 58 -41.83 -17.53 -14.22
C VAL A 58 -43.10 -17.91 -13.49
N GLU A 59 -43.80 -16.92 -12.94
CA GLU A 59 -45.11 -17.06 -12.33
C GLU A 59 -46.09 -16.16 -13.09
N ALA A 60 -47.11 -16.76 -13.72
CA ALA A 60 -48.09 -16.01 -14.48
C ALA A 60 -49.51 -16.43 -14.12
N THR A 61 -50.43 -15.46 -14.06
CA THR A 61 -51.85 -15.68 -13.79
C THR A 61 -52.70 -14.84 -14.73
N ALA A 62 -53.84 -15.37 -15.19
CA ALA A 62 -54.73 -14.66 -16.11
C ALA A 62 -56.21 -14.88 -15.76
N ASN A 63 -57.08 -13.95 -16.20
CA ASN A 63 -58.53 -14.12 -16.15
C ASN A 63 -59.02 -14.97 -17.34
N GLY A 64 -58.54 -16.22 -17.42
CA GLY A 64 -58.75 -17.18 -18.50
C GLY A 64 -57.52 -18.07 -18.72
N SER A 65 -57.61 -19.10 -19.56
CA SER A 65 -56.48 -20.01 -19.81
C SER A 65 -55.31 -19.31 -20.49
N LEU A 66 -54.11 -19.51 -19.93
CA LEU A 66 -52.83 -19.21 -20.56
C LEU A 66 -52.59 -20.20 -21.69
N ARG A 67 -52.51 -19.68 -22.91
CA ARG A 67 -52.25 -20.48 -24.11
C ARG A 67 -50.77 -20.74 -24.29
N ARG A 68 -49.93 -19.78 -23.93
CA ARG A 68 -48.49 -19.87 -24.19
C ARG A 68 -47.68 -19.01 -23.23
N VAL A 69 -46.56 -19.55 -22.78
CA VAL A 69 -45.52 -18.82 -22.08
C VAL A 69 -44.19 -19.13 -22.76
N GLU A 70 -43.49 -18.11 -23.23
CA GLU A 70 -42.20 -18.25 -23.93
C GLU A 70 -41.12 -17.49 -23.16
N ILE A 71 -39.96 -18.12 -23.01
CA ILE A 71 -38.74 -17.45 -22.56
C ILE A 71 -37.84 -17.30 -23.78
N LEU A 72 -37.53 -16.06 -24.11
CA LEU A 72 -36.68 -15.68 -25.23
C LEU A 72 -35.35 -15.16 -24.71
N VAL A 73 -34.25 -15.55 -25.36
CA VAL A 73 -32.92 -14.97 -25.15
C VAL A 73 -32.48 -14.37 -26.48
N ASN A 74 -32.13 -13.08 -26.47
CA ASN A 74 -31.76 -12.33 -27.67
C ASN A 74 -32.80 -12.49 -28.79
N ARG A 75 -34.09 -12.36 -28.43
CA ARG A 75 -35.28 -12.55 -29.30
C ARG A 75 -35.49 -13.96 -29.86
N SER A 76 -34.66 -14.93 -29.49
CA SER A 76 -34.81 -16.33 -29.88
C SER A 76 -35.48 -17.12 -28.77
N VAL A 77 -36.55 -17.86 -29.09
CA VAL A 77 -37.26 -18.69 -28.11
C VAL A 77 -36.31 -19.80 -27.61
N ARG A 78 -36.01 -19.79 -26.31
CA ARG A 78 -35.23 -20.84 -25.64
C ARG A 78 -36.14 -21.88 -24.99
N GLN A 79 -37.25 -21.44 -24.40
CA GLN A 79 -38.27 -22.31 -23.85
C GLN A 79 -39.67 -21.85 -24.21
N SER A 80 -40.60 -22.79 -24.32
CA SER A 80 -42.02 -22.52 -24.56
C SER A 80 -42.88 -23.55 -23.83
N PHE A 81 -43.92 -23.05 -23.16
CA PHE A 81 -44.90 -23.82 -22.40
C PHE A 81 -46.30 -23.57 -22.94
N THR A 82 -47.17 -24.58 -22.86
CA THR A 82 -48.60 -24.52 -23.19
C THR A 82 -49.39 -25.04 -21.99
N PRO A 83 -49.67 -24.19 -20.98
CA PRO A 83 -50.21 -24.65 -19.71
C PRO A 83 -51.68 -25.09 -19.76
N ASP A 84 -52.50 -24.47 -20.62
CA ASP A 84 -53.96 -24.64 -20.71
C ASP A 84 -54.72 -24.37 -19.38
N SER A 85 -54.08 -23.65 -18.46
CA SER A 85 -54.56 -23.31 -17.10
C SER A 85 -54.58 -21.80 -16.88
N GLU A 86 -55.31 -21.33 -15.86
CA GLU A 86 -55.35 -19.90 -15.50
C GLU A 86 -54.07 -19.41 -14.80
N SER A 87 -53.22 -20.33 -14.32
CA SER A 87 -51.94 -20.04 -13.69
C SER A 87 -50.86 -21.05 -14.04
N VAL A 88 -49.60 -20.60 -14.03
CA VAL A 88 -48.42 -21.43 -14.29
C VAL A 88 -47.24 -20.95 -13.44
N MET A 89 -46.40 -21.90 -13.02
CA MET A 89 -45.15 -21.66 -12.33
C MET A 89 -44.09 -22.59 -12.92
N GLU A 90 -43.06 -22.02 -13.56
CA GLU A 90 -41.97 -22.78 -14.18
C GLU A 90 -40.62 -22.25 -13.68
N LEU A 91 -39.63 -23.14 -13.58
CA LEU A 91 -38.24 -22.80 -13.29
C LEU A 91 -37.36 -23.36 -14.41
N VAL A 92 -36.56 -22.48 -15.02
CA VAL A 92 -35.74 -22.80 -16.20
C VAL A 92 -34.32 -22.33 -15.97
N GLU A 93 -33.34 -23.19 -16.19
CA GLU A 93 -31.94 -22.77 -16.30
C GLU A 93 -31.64 -22.35 -17.74
N LEU A 94 -30.97 -21.22 -17.90
CA LEU A 94 -30.57 -20.69 -19.21
C LEU A 94 -29.06 -20.83 -19.39
N ASP A 95 -28.66 -21.65 -20.35
CA ASP A 95 -27.28 -21.73 -20.82
C ASP A 95 -26.95 -20.47 -21.66
N LEU A 96 -26.17 -19.57 -21.05
CA LEU A 96 -25.73 -18.30 -21.65
C LEU A 96 -24.21 -18.31 -21.83
N ASP A 97 -23.72 -17.68 -22.89
CA ASP A 97 -22.29 -17.36 -22.99
C ASP A 97 -21.97 -16.12 -22.13
N ASP A 98 -20.70 -15.81 -21.89
CA ASP A 98 -20.32 -14.54 -21.25
C ASP A 98 -20.72 -13.35 -22.16
N GLY A 99 -21.17 -12.26 -21.52
CA GLY A 99 -21.56 -11.02 -22.17
C GLY A 99 -23.03 -10.64 -21.92
N LYS A 100 -23.49 -9.65 -22.69
CA LYS A 100 -24.82 -9.04 -22.51
C LYS A 100 -25.89 -9.82 -23.28
N HIS A 101 -26.94 -10.22 -22.57
CA HIS A 101 -28.10 -10.94 -23.10
C HIS A 101 -29.41 -10.24 -22.76
N GLU A 102 -30.33 -10.20 -23.71
CA GLU A 102 -31.72 -9.75 -23.49
C GLU A 102 -32.60 -10.97 -23.21
N ILE A 103 -33.14 -11.08 -22.01
CA ILE A 103 -34.08 -12.13 -21.61
C ILE A 103 -35.49 -11.53 -21.63
N SER A 104 -36.38 -12.09 -22.45
CA SER A 104 -37.79 -11.70 -22.45
C SER A 104 -38.69 -12.88 -22.09
N VAL A 105 -39.61 -12.66 -21.15
CA VAL A 105 -40.68 -13.61 -20.85
C VAL A 105 -41.98 -13.07 -21.44
N ARG A 106 -42.60 -13.83 -22.33
CA ARG A 106 -43.85 -13.46 -23.01
C ARG A 106 -44.95 -14.45 -22.66
N THR A 107 -46.10 -13.95 -22.23
CA THR A 107 -47.31 -14.74 -21.97
C THR A 107 -48.41 -14.33 -22.94
N VAL A 108 -49.21 -15.30 -23.38
CA VAL A 108 -50.35 -15.12 -24.28
C VAL A 108 -51.54 -15.92 -23.76
N THR A 109 -52.70 -15.28 -23.61
CA THR A 109 -53.96 -15.95 -23.21
C THR A 109 -54.69 -16.54 -24.43
N GLU A 110 -55.70 -17.39 -24.19
CA GLU A 110 -56.58 -17.86 -25.28
C GLU A 110 -57.40 -16.74 -25.95
N SER A 111 -57.67 -15.64 -25.24
CA SER A 111 -58.31 -14.45 -25.82
C SER A 111 -57.36 -13.61 -26.68
N GLY A 112 -56.07 -13.97 -26.74
CA GLY A 112 -55.04 -13.28 -27.51
C GLY A 112 -54.43 -12.07 -26.80
N GLU A 113 -54.63 -11.92 -25.49
CA GLU A 113 -53.98 -10.88 -24.71
C GLU A 113 -52.54 -11.27 -24.40
N GLU A 114 -51.61 -10.33 -24.58
CA GLU A 114 -50.18 -10.56 -24.39
C GLU A 114 -49.62 -9.70 -23.27
N ARG A 115 -48.68 -10.26 -22.52
CA ARG A 115 -47.79 -9.50 -21.62
C ARG A 115 -46.36 -9.97 -21.84
N GLN A 116 -45.45 -9.02 -21.92
CA GLN A 116 -44.01 -9.29 -22.04
C GLN A 116 -43.25 -8.51 -20.98
N LEU A 117 -42.26 -9.13 -20.36
CA LEU A 117 -41.27 -8.49 -19.49
C LEU A 117 -39.89 -8.78 -20.07
N THR A 118 -39.04 -7.77 -20.16
CA THR A 118 -37.69 -7.86 -20.71
C THR A 118 -36.67 -7.39 -19.68
N VAL A 119 -35.63 -8.17 -19.48
CA VAL A 119 -34.52 -7.90 -18.57
C VAL A 119 -33.23 -8.06 -19.35
N THR A 120 -32.27 -7.20 -19.06
CA THR A 120 -30.92 -7.35 -19.55
C THR A 120 -30.10 -8.09 -18.51
N VAL A 121 -29.48 -9.19 -18.91
CA VAL A 121 -28.57 -9.96 -18.05
C VAL A 121 -27.18 -9.95 -18.68
N THR A 122 -26.18 -9.49 -17.95
CA THR A 122 -24.78 -9.64 -18.31
C THR A 122 -24.22 -10.85 -17.56
N LYS A 123 -23.87 -11.92 -18.29
CA LYS A 123 -23.16 -13.04 -17.69
C LYS A 123 -21.66 -12.74 -17.70
N ASP A 124 -21.02 -12.90 -16.55
CA ASP A 124 -19.58 -12.76 -16.39
C ASP A 124 -19.08 -13.91 -15.53
N SER A 125 -18.63 -14.98 -16.18
CA SER A 125 -18.12 -16.17 -15.50
C SER A 125 -16.59 -16.26 -15.47
N THR A 126 -15.90 -15.24 -15.98
CA THR A 126 -14.44 -15.23 -16.07
C THR A 126 -13.84 -14.28 -15.05
N GLY A 127 -13.21 -14.82 -14.01
CA GLY A 127 -12.54 -13.98 -13.01
C GLY A 127 -11.27 -13.27 -13.51
N PRO A 128 -10.74 -12.35 -12.69
CA PRO A 128 -9.64 -11.45 -13.05
C PRO A 128 -8.43 -12.11 -13.69
N LYS A 129 -7.75 -11.39 -14.58
CA LYS A 129 -6.38 -11.72 -15.03
C LYS A 129 -5.38 -10.76 -14.42
N ILE A 130 -4.22 -11.30 -14.06
CA ILE A 130 -3.10 -10.55 -13.47
C ILE A 130 -1.88 -10.74 -14.39
N LEU A 131 -1.34 -9.64 -14.91
CA LEU A 131 -0.19 -9.62 -15.81
C LEU A 131 0.95 -8.87 -15.12
N TYR A 132 1.87 -9.60 -14.48
CA TYR A 132 3.01 -9.01 -13.78
C TYR A 132 3.94 -8.29 -14.74
N THR A 133 4.38 -7.11 -14.34
CA THR A 133 5.28 -6.23 -15.09
C THR A 133 6.58 -5.93 -14.35
N SER A 134 6.63 -6.14 -13.03
CA SER A 134 7.79 -5.97 -12.17
C SER A 134 7.67 -6.84 -10.91
N PRO A 135 8.78 -7.37 -10.35
CA PRO A 135 10.16 -7.27 -10.81
C PRO A 135 10.49 -8.17 -12.02
N PHE A 136 9.55 -9.03 -12.40
CA PHE A 136 9.60 -9.90 -13.57
C PHE A 136 8.33 -9.72 -14.40
N GLN A 137 8.32 -10.24 -15.62
CA GLN A 137 7.15 -10.21 -16.50
C GLN A 137 6.53 -11.60 -16.60
N SER A 138 5.24 -11.71 -16.29
CA SER A 138 4.49 -12.96 -16.42
C SER A 138 3.00 -12.70 -16.61
N SER A 139 2.38 -13.37 -17.58
CA SER A 139 0.92 -13.34 -17.81
C SER A 139 0.17 -14.48 -17.11
N THR A 140 0.86 -15.30 -16.33
CA THR A 140 0.33 -16.46 -15.59
C THR A 140 0.84 -16.44 -14.15
N ASN A 141 0.38 -17.38 -13.31
CA ASN A 141 0.95 -17.56 -11.98
C ASN A 141 2.47 -17.81 -12.08
N PRO A 142 3.33 -16.90 -11.57
CA PRO A 142 4.77 -17.13 -11.53
C PRO A 142 5.07 -18.29 -10.58
N GLY A 143 6.13 -19.04 -10.88
CA GLY A 143 6.63 -20.09 -9.99
C GLY A 143 7.63 -19.50 -9.01
N THR A 144 8.90 -19.78 -9.26
CA THR A 144 10.02 -19.19 -8.52
C THR A 144 10.73 -18.19 -9.43
N GLU A 145 10.94 -16.98 -8.91
CA GLU A 145 11.65 -15.89 -9.59
C GLU A 145 12.82 -15.43 -8.73
N THR A 146 13.93 -15.03 -9.35
CA THR A 146 15.14 -14.61 -8.63
C THR A 146 15.38 -13.12 -8.84
N VAL A 147 15.69 -12.41 -7.75
CA VAL A 147 16.12 -11.00 -7.77
C VAL A 147 17.42 -10.85 -7.00
N ASP A 148 18.17 -9.80 -7.31
CA ASP A 148 19.45 -9.50 -6.69
C ASP A 148 19.38 -8.37 -5.66
N HIS A 149 18.19 -7.94 -5.24
CA HIS A 149 18.02 -6.85 -4.29
C HIS A 149 16.75 -7.03 -3.45
N ALA A 150 16.78 -6.52 -2.21
CA ALA A 150 15.71 -6.68 -1.24
C ALA A 150 14.53 -5.72 -1.47
N ASN A 151 14.79 -4.48 -1.93
CA ASN A 151 13.76 -3.47 -2.11
C ASN A 151 13.17 -3.53 -3.51
N VAL A 152 12.07 -4.28 -3.67
CA VAL A 152 11.42 -4.51 -4.97
C VAL A 152 10.11 -3.75 -5.07
N THR A 153 9.60 -3.59 -6.29
CA THR A 153 8.21 -3.18 -6.53
C THR A 153 7.50 -4.29 -7.29
N LEU A 154 6.47 -4.86 -6.67
CA LEU A 154 5.57 -5.80 -7.34
C LEU A 154 4.51 -4.99 -8.08
N ALA A 155 4.47 -5.14 -9.40
CA ALA A 155 3.50 -4.43 -10.23
C ALA A 155 2.87 -5.38 -11.25
N ALA A 156 1.60 -5.13 -11.57
CA ALA A 156 0.88 -5.86 -12.59
C ALA A 156 -0.21 -5.02 -13.24
N ASP A 157 -0.50 -5.32 -14.50
CA ASP A 157 -1.73 -4.91 -15.16
C ASP A 157 -2.84 -5.91 -14.83
N LEU A 158 -4.07 -5.41 -14.76
CA LEU A 158 -5.26 -6.15 -14.38
C LEU A 158 -6.28 -6.07 -15.51
N GLU A 159 -6.83 -7.22 -15.89
CA GLU A 159 -7.90 -7.28 -16.90
C GLU A 159 -9.09 -8.05 -16.35
N ASP A 160 -10.26 -7.44 -16.46
CA ASP A 160 -11.55 -8.04 -16.14
C ASP A 160 -12.67 -7.30 -16.89
N GLN A 161 -13.78 -7.98 -17.19
CA GLN A 161 -14.90 -7.35 -17.91
C GLN A 161 -15.73 -6.42 -17.02
N SER A 162 -15.84 -6.77 -15.73
CA SER A 162 -16.61 -6.04 -14.72
C SER A 162 -15.76 -5.04 -13.95
N GLY A 163 -14.43 -5.22 -13.99
CA GLY A 163 -13.45 -4.39 -13.31
C GLY A 163 -13.03 -5.01 -11.98
N ILE A 164 -11.88 -4.56 -11.47
CA ILE A 164 -11.31 -5.10 -10.23
C ILE A 164 -11.76 -4.29 -9.04
N LYS A 165 -12.35 -4.98 -8.06
CA LYS A 165 -12.73 -4.40 -6.77
C LYS A 165 -11.56 -4.32 -5.81
N ARG A 166 -10.69 -5.33 -5.77
CA ARG A 166 -9.60 -5.41 -4.79
C ARG A 166 -8.43 -6.24 -5.28
N VAL A 167 -7.22 -5.83 -4.91
CA VAL A 167 -6.02 -6.67 -4.91
C VAL A 167 -5.49 -6.80 -3.49
N ARG A 168 -5.18 -8.04 -3.08
CA ARG A 168 -4.51 -8.37 -1.82
C ARG A 168 -3.16 -9.00 -2.13
N ILE A 169 -2.10 -8.53 -1.48
CA ILE A 169 -0.75 -9.08 -1.60
C ILE A 169 -0.31 -9.49 -0.20
N ARG A 170 -0.01 -10.76 0.01
CA ARG A 170 0.58 -11.26 1.25
C ARG A 170 2.01 -11.67 0.98
N HIS A 171 2.92 -11.21 1.81
CA HIS A 171 4.33 -11.59 1.80
C HIS A 171 4.69 -12.25 3.11
N THR A 172 5.37 -13.37 3.01
CA THR A 172 5.89 -14.13 4.15
C THR A 172 7.37 -14.38 3.93
N TYR A 173 8.18 -14.09 4.95
CA TYR A 173 9.60 -14.38 4.98
C TYR A 173 9.96 -15.12 6.27
N GLU A 174 10.55 -16.30 6.14
CA GLU A 174 11.01 -17.11 7.26
C GLU A 174 12.54 -17.02 7.39
N TRP A 175 13.03 -16.84 8.62
CA TRP A 175 14.46 -16.71 8.89
C TRP A 175 14.82 -17.29 10.25
N ILE A 176 16.12 -17.47 10.53
CA ILE A 176 16.59 -18.09 11.78
C ILE A 176 17.20 -17.04 12.71
N PHE A 177 16.71 -16.96 13.94
CA PHE A 177 17.30 -16.19 15.03
C PHE A 177 17.67 -17.10 16.20
N ALA A 178 18.90 -17.03 16.68
CA ALA A 178 19.35 -17.81 17.85
C ALA A 178 19.02 -19.32 17.80
N GLY A 179 18.92 -19.90 16.60
CA GLY A 179 18.57 -21.31 16.37
C GLY A 179 17.07 -21.61 16.31
N GLN A 180 16.20 -20.60 16.37
CA GLN A 180 14.75 -20.70 16.22
C GLN A 180 14.30 -20.10 14.89
N SER A 181 13.22 -20.62 14.32
CA SER A 181 12.59 -20.03 13.14
C SER A 181 11.72 -18.83 13.56
N GLU A 182 11.87 -17.74 12.83
CA GLU A 182 11.16 -16.49 12.94
C GLU A 182 10.46 -16.19 11.62
N VAL A 183 9.32 -15.51 11.68
CA VAL A 183 8.51 -15.23 10.48
C VAL A 183 8.10 -13.77 10.46
N THR A 184 8.39 -13.09 9.36
CA THR A 184 7.84 -11.77 9.04
C THR A 184 6.68 -11.93 8.06
N ARG A 185 5.56 -11.25 8.32
CA ARG A 185 4.38 -11.27 7.46
C ARG A 185 3.90 -9.85 7.19
N ASP A 186 3.79 -9.50 5.91
CA ASP A 186 3.20 -8.26 5.45
C ASP A 186 1.96 -8.55 4.61
N THR A 187 0.90 -7.76 4.76
CA THR A 187 -0.29 -7.83 3.93
C THR A 187 -0.64 -6.45 3.43
N TYR A 188 -0.78 -6.32 2.11
CA TYR A 188 -1.16 -5.09 1.43
C TYR A 188 -2.54 -5.27 0.81
N ARG A 189 -3.43 -4.31 1.05
CA ARG A 189 -4.77 -4.25 0.48
C ARG A 189 -4.92 -3.00 -0.38
N ILE A 190 -5.32 -3.21 -1.63
CA ILE A 190 -5.53 -2.15 -2.61
C ILE A 190 -6.98 -2.27 -3.09
N ASP A 191 -7.87 -1.43 -2.54
CA ASP A 191 -9.26 -1.34 -2.98
C ASP A 191 -9.35 -0.44 -4.24
N ASP A 192 -10.22 -0.81 -5.17
CA ASP A 192 -10.44 -0.14 -6.46
C ASP A 192 -9.13 0.19 -7.21
N PRO A 193 -8.25 -0.79 -7.50
CA PRO A 193 -6.94 -0.54 -8.12
C PRO A 193 -7.04 0.00 -9.57
N GLY A 194 -8.22 -0.07 -10.19
CA GLY A 194 -8.38 0.19 -11.61
C GLY A 194 -7.75 -0.91 -12.46
N GLU A 195 -7.00 -0.53 -13.50
CA GLU A 195 -6.42 -1.45 -14.47
C GLU A 195 -4.99 -1.91 -14.13
N ARG A 196 -4.42 -1.46 -13.00
CA ARG A 196 -3.04 -1.82 -12.61
C ARG A 196 -2.78 -1.56 -11.13
N PHE A 197 -1.82 -2.27 -10.55
CA PHE A 197 -1.31 -1.97 -9.21
C PHE A 197 0.22 -1.89 -9.21
N SER A 198 0.76 -1.21 -8.20
CA SER A 198 2.20 -1.09 -7.94
C SER A 198 2.44 -1.01 -6.44
N GLN A 199 3.07 -2.03 -5.87
CA GLN A 199 3.30 -2.13 -4.43
C GLN A 199 4.80 -2.27 -4.13
N PRO A 200 5.42 -1.28 -3.45
CA PRO A 200 6.78 -1.46 -2.93
C PRO A 200 6.78 -2.51 -1.81
N MET A 201 7.78 -3.38 -1.82
CA MET A 201 7.94 -4.49 -0.87
C MET A 201 9.40 -4.60 -0.44
N LEU A 202 9.63 -4.97 0.82
CA LEU A 202 10.96 -5.26 1.33
C LEU A 202 11.09 -6.76 1.57
N LEU A 203 11.90 -7.42 0.76
CA LEU A 203 12.14 -8.85 0.83
C LEU A 203 13.31 -9.16 1.76
N GLY A 204 13.30 -10.34 2.37
CA GLY A 204 14.45 -10.89 3.08
C GLY A 204 15.40 -11.63 2.16
N LEU A 205 16.65 -11.86 2.60
CA LEU A 205 17.61 -12.66 1.84
C LEU A 205 17.16 -14.13 1.77
N GLY A 206 17.13 -14.70 0.57
CA GLY A 206 16.64 -16.04 0.28
C GLY A 206 15.17 -16.07 -0.14
N GLU A 207 14.46 -17.14 0.20
CA GLU A 207 13.10 -17.39 -0.27
C GLU A 207 12.06 -16.49 0.42
N ASN A 208 11.25 -15.81 -0.38
CA ASN A 208 10.10 -15.02 0.06
C ASN A 208 8.84 -15.55 -0.62
N THR A 209 7.82 -15.92 0.14
CA THR A 209 6.54 -16.37 -0.42
C THR A 209 5.62 -15.19 -0.61
N VAL A 210 5.12 -14.99 -1.82
CA VAL A 210 4.19 -13.92 -2.17
C VAL A 210 2.90 -14.51 -2.74
N VAL A 211 1.77 -14.15 -2.13
CA VAL A 211 0.44 -14.53 -2.58
C VAL A 211 -0.30 -13.28 -3.03
N VAL A 212 -0.74 -13.24 -4.28
CA VAL A 212 -1.54 -12.15 -4.84
C VAL A 212 -2.94 -12.67 -5.15
N GLU A 213 -3.96 -12.03 -4.61
CA GLU A 213 -5.37 -12.32 -4.88
C GLU A 213 -6.04 -11.07 -5.47
N ALA A 214 -6.59 -11.18 -6.67
CA ALA A 214 -7.43 -10.16 -7.29
C ALA A 214 -8.90 -10.61 -7.24
N VAL A 215 -9.80 -9.68 -6.89
CA VAL A 215 -11.24 -9.91 -6.80
C VAL A 215 -11.96 -8.88 -7.67
N ASP A 216 -12.82 -9.33 -8.57
CA ASP A 216 -13.64 -8.44 -9.41
C ASP A 216 -14.82 -7.83 -8.63
N VAL A 217 -15.59 -6.94 -9.28
CA VAL A 217 -16.78 -6.33 -8.67
C VAL A 217 -17.93 -7.32 -8.41
N ASN A 218 -17.92 -8.47 -9.09
CA ASN A 218 -18.91 -9.53 -8.98
C ASN A 218 -18.51 -10.64 -7.97
N GLY A 219 -17.34 -10.52 -7.34
CA GLY A 219 -16.82 -11.45 -6.34
C GLY A 219 -16.02 -12.63 -6.91
N GLN A 220 -15.78 -12.70 -8.21
CA GLN A 220 -14.90 -13.71 -8.80
C GLN A 220 -13.45 -13.41 -8.45
N ARG A 221 -12.65 -14.47 -8.29
CA ARG A 221 -11.30 -14.36 -7.73
C ARG A 221 -10.24 -14.97 -8.63
N ARG A 222 -9.05 -14.38 -8.61
CA ARG A 222 -7.81 -14.95 -9.12
C ARG A 222 -6.75 -14.93 -8.04
N ARG A 223 -6.24 -16.09 -7.66
CA ARG A 223 -5.13 -16.22 -6.72
C ARG A 223 -3.89 -16.76 -7.42
N HIS A 224 -2.77 -16.07 -7.22
CA HIS A 224 -1.44 -16.45 -7.64
C HIS A 224 -0.56 -16.59 -6.39
N GLU A 225 0.30 -17.60 -6.39
CA GLU A 225 1.25 -17.88 -5.33
C GLU A 225 2.59 -18.17 -5.98
N MET A 226 3.59 -17.41 -5.57
CA MET A 226 4.93 -17.40 -6.15
C MET A 226 5.98 -17.30 -5.05
N THR A 227 7.20 -17.69 -5.39
CA THR A 227 8.38 -17.51 -4.55
C THR A 227 9.31 -16.51 -5.22
N ILE A 228 9.78 -15.51 -4.48
CA ILE A 228 10.83 -14.60 -4.91
C ILE A 228 12.08 -14.93 -4.08
N ASP A 229 13.10 -15.50 -4.74
CA ASP A 229 14.38 -15.80 -4.13
C ASP A 229 15.33 -14.61 -4.29
N VAL A 230 15.72 -14.00 -3.17
CA VAL A 230 16.67 -12.89 -3.15
C VAL A 230 18.06 -13.46 -2.96
N VAL A 231 18.89 -13.36 -3.99
CA VAL A 231 20.29 -13.75 -3.94
C VAL A 231 21.17 -12.52 -3.86
N ASP A 232 22.26 -12.61 -3.11
CA ASP A 232 23.21 -11.52 -3.04
C ASP A 232 24.66 -12.04 -3.09
N ALA A 233 25.41 -11.46 -4.03
CA ALA A 233 26.83 -11.69 -4.23
C ALA A 233 27.60 -10.37 -4.37
N GLN A 234 26.92 -9.23 -4.22
CA GLN A 234 27.55 -7.92 -4.29
C GLN A 234 28.20 -7.61 -2.95
N LEU A 235 29.37 -6.97 -2.98
CA LEU A 235 30.01 -6.52 -1.75
C LEU A 235 29.36 -5.20 -1.31
N PRO A 236 29.21 -4.96 -0.01
CA PRO A 236 28.79 -3.66 0.50
C PRO A 236 29.65 -2.52 -0.07
N ALA A 237 29.04 -1.36 -0.25
CA ALA A 237 29.72 -0.14 -0.63
C ALA A 237 29.89 0.78 0.59
N ILE A 238 31.11 1.25 0.81
CA ILE A 238 31.46 2.20 1.86
C ILE A 238 31.91 3.48 1.17
N ASP A 239 31.18 4.56 1.35
CA ASP A 239 31.58 5.90 0.93
C ASP A 239 32.04 6.72 2.14
N ILE A 240 33.07 7.55 1.96
CA ILE A 240 33.67 8.34 3.04
C ILE A 240 33.49 9.82 2.72
N ASP A 241 32.59 10.46 3.45
CA ASP A 241 32.28 11.90 3.28
C ASP A 241 33.23 12.78 4.09
N ARG A 242 33.72 12.27 5.23
CA ARG A 242 34.57 13.02 6.14
C ARG A 242 35.69 12.16 6.69
N PHE A 243 36.89 12.72 6.64
CA PHE A 243 38.06 12.20 7.32
C PHE A 243 38.86 13.39 7.86
N GLU A 244 38.91 13.53 9.17
CA GLU A 244 39.61 14.62 9.85
C GLU A 244 40.54 14.05 10.92
N GLN A 245 41.70 14.68 11.10
CA GLN A 245 42.65 14.33 12.14
C GLN A 245 42.96 15.56 12.99
N ASP A 246 42.66 15.50 14.29
CA ASP A 246 42.98 16.57 15.24
C ASP A 246 43.46 15.99 16.58
N GLY A 247 44.52 16.57 17.13
CA GLY A 247 44.99 16.26 18.48
C GLY A 247 45.28 14.77 18.77
N GLY A 248 45.68 13.99 17.77
CA GLY A 248 45.91 12.54 17.91
C GLY A 248 44.64 11.68 17.86
N ARG A 249 43.51 12.25 17.42
CA ARG A 249 42.28 11.53 17.11
C ARG A 249 41.96 11.66 15.63
N ILE A 250 41.20 10.70 15.14
CA ILE A 250 40.57 10.75 13.83
C ILE A 250 39.05 10.74 13.98
N HIS A 251 38.40 11.51 13.12
CA HIS A 251 36.95 11.56 12.97
C HIS A 251 36.63 11.11 11.55
N VAL A 252 35.86 10.04 11.43
CA VAL A 252 35.49 9.46 10.13
C VAL A 252 33.97 9.38 10.08
N ALA A 253 33.40 9.90 9.00
CA ALA A 253 31.98 9.77 8.69
C ALA A 253 31.78 9.42 7.22
N GLY A 254 30.66 8.76 6.93
CA GLY A 254 30.33 8.31 5.58
C GLY A 254 29.01 7.54 5.55
N THR A 255 28.73 6.92 4.41
CA THR A 255 27.54 6.08 4.23
C THR A 255 27.96 4.66 3.84
N VAL A 256 27.29 3.67 4.43
CA VAL A 256 27.38 2.28 3.98
C VAL A 256 26.07 1.91 3.28
N THR A 257 26.18 1.27 2.12
CA THR A 257 25.03 0.85 1.29
C THR A 257 25.19 -0.57 0.81
N ASP A 258 24.05 -1.24 0.61
CA ASP A 258 23.97 -2.58 0.05
C ASP A 258 22.61 -2.80 -0.65
N ASN A 259 22.58 -3.72 -1.61
CA ASN A 259 21.39 -4.12 -2.38
C ASN A 259 20.44 -5.01 -1.56
N VAL A 260 20.99 -5.69 -0.55
CA VAL A 260 20.23 -6.31 0.54
C VAL A 260 20.55 -5.58 1.85
N LYS A 261 20.14 -6.17 2.97
CA LYS A 261 20.39 -5.60 4.30
C LYS A 261 21.88 -5.72 4.64
N PHE A 262 22.55 -4.63 5.01
CA PHE A 262 23.88 -4.75 5.61
C PHE A 262 23.76 -5.26 7.06
N ASN A 263 24.71 -6.10 7.49
CA ASN A 263 24.70 -6.72 8.81
C ASN A 263 25.48 -5.89 9.84
N SER A 264 26.73 -5.53 9.54
CA SER A 264 27.59 -4.83 10.50
C SER A 264 28.60 -3.92 9.82
N LEU A 265 29.04 -2.90 10.58
CA LEU A 265 30.17 -2.04 10.23
C LEU A 265 31.10 -1.96 11.43
N SER A 266 32.37 -2.35 11.25
CA SER A 266 33.40 -2.27 12.28
C SER A 266 34.62 -1.52 11.77
N TYR A 267 35.44 -1.04 12.70
CA TYR A 267 36.76 -0.50 12.41
C TYR A 267 37.80 -1.06 13.38
N ARG A 268 39.05 -1.03 12.92
CA ARG A 268 40.23 -1.39 13.72
C ARG A 268 41.42 -0.58 13.24
N LEU A 269 42.28 -0.15 14.17
CA LEU A 269 43.56 0.43 13.82
C LEU A 269 44.56 -0.68 13.47
N VAL A 270 45.17 -0.60 12.29
CA VAL A 270 46.20 -1.57 11.88
C VAL A 270 47.34 -1.55 12.89
N GLY A 271 47.76 -2.73 13.35
CA GLY A 271 48.74 -2.88 14.44
C GLY A 271 48.11 -3.10 15.82
N THR A 272 46.80 -2.88 15.95
CA THR A 272 46.02 -3.24 17.15
C THR A 272 45.21 -4.51 16.91
N SER A 273 44.83 -5.20 17.99
CA SER A 273 43.87 -6.31 17.93
C SER A 273 42.43 -5.90 18.23
N GLN A 274 42.20 -4.65 18.63
CA GLN A 274 40.90 -4.17 19.11
C GLN A 274 40.01 -3.77 17.94
N GLU A 275 38.90 -4.48 17.79
CA GLU A 275 37.84 -4.16 16.84
C GLU A 275 36.70 -3.45 17.57
N SER A 276 36.19 -2.39 16.96
CA SER A 276 35.07 -1.63 17.48
C SER A 276 33.97 -1.59 16.43
N PHE A 277 32.75 -1.92 16.82
CA PHE A 277 31.58 -1.81 15.95
C PHE A 277 31.09 -0.36 15.94
N VAL A 278 30.95 0.19 14.74
CA VAL A 278 30.21 1.43 14.50
C VAL A 278 28.72 1.10 14.40
N LEU A 279 28.41 0.03 13.66
CA LEU A 279 27.08 -0.53 13.54
C LEU A 279 27.14 -1.98 13.98
N ASN A 280 26.46 -2.29 15.08
CA ASN A 280 26.40 -3.65 15.62
C ASN A 280 25.75 -4.62 14.60
N PRO A 281 26.17 -5.89 14.61
CA PRO A 281 25.49 -6.96 13.89
C PRO A 281 23.98 -6.99 14.19
N THR A 282 23.20 -7.39 13.21
CA THR A 282 21.73 -7.43 13.27
C THR A 282 21.21 -8.80 12.82
N THR A 283 19.90 -9.00 12.96
CA THR A 283 19.18 -10.20 12.55
C THR A 283 19.07 -10.31 11.03
N LYS A 284 18.53 -11.43 10.54
CA LYS A 284 18.19 -11.58 9.10
C LYS A 284 16.84 -10.96 8.73
N GLU A 285 16.07 -10.50 9.72
CA GLU A 285 14.83 -9.77 9.50
C GLU A 285 15.04 -8.61 8.51
N PRO A 286 14.17 -8.44 7.49
CA PRO A 286 14.27 -7.33 6.56
C PRO A 286 14.19 -5.98 7.28
N ALA A 287 15.09 -5.05 6.97
CA ALA A 287 15.12 -3.73 7.61
C ALA A 287 15.53 -2.65 6.59
N ARG A 288 14.60 -1.74 6.25
CA ARG A 288 14.80 -0.76 5.17
C ARG A 288 15.90 0.24 5.50
N GLU A 289 15.97 0.65 6.76
CA GLU A 289 16.99 1.54 7.28
C GLU A 289 18.40 0.93 7.23
N ARG A 290 18.50 -0.39 7.02
CA ARG A 290 19.76 -1.12 6.87
C ARG A 290 20.11 -1.44 5.40
N LEU A 291 19.46 -0.81 4.43
CA LEU A 291 19.92 -0.81 3.03
C LEU A 291 20.95 0.30 2.77
N ALA A 292 20.80 1.41 3.50
CA ALA A 292 21.70 2.57 3.47
C ALA A 292 21.72 3.20 4.86
N THR A 293 22.90 3.37 5.45
CA THR A 293 23.04 4.00 6.76
C THR A 293 24.28 4.90 6.80
N ASP A 294 24.08 6.11 7.31
CA ASP A 294 25.18 7.00 7.64
C ASP A 294 25.86 6.54 8.93
N PHE A 295 27.17 6.63 8.96
CA PHE A 295 27.97 6.26 10.11
C PHE A 295 28.96 7.36 10.46
N GLU A 296 29.31 7.44 11.74
CA GLU A 296 30.34 8.33 12.24
C GLU A 296 31.05 7.65 13.41
N PHE A 297 32.38 7.74 13.45
CA PHE A 297 33.15 7.31 14.61
C PHE A 297 34.38 8.18 14.86
N THR A 298 34.85 8.12 16.10
CA THR A 298 36.11 8.73 16.53
C THR A 298 37.02 7.64 17.06
N ALA A 299 38.30 7.69 16.70
CA ALA A 299 39.32 6.78 17.22
C ALA A 299 40.60 7.52 17.60
N ASP A 300 41.27 7.07 18.67
CA ASP A 300 42.59 7.57 19.06
C ASP A 300 43.67 6.92 18.18
N VAL A 301 44.45 7.73 17.48
CA VAL A 301 45.43 7.34 16.45
C VAL A 301 46.52 6.39 16.98
N GLY A 302 46.87 6.51 18.27
CA GLY A 302 47.86 5.63 18.92
C GLY A 302 49.17 5.52 18.13
N GLU A 303 49.71 4.30 18.03
CA GLU A 303 50.84 3.97 17.14
C GLU A 303 50.39 3.47 15.76
N GLY A 304 49.09 3.48 15.48
CA GLY A 304 48.58 3.08 14.16
C GLY A 304 48.96 4.09 13.08
N GLU A 305 48.87 3.68 11.82
CA GLU A 305 49.01 4.59 10.67
C GLU A 305 47.83 4.47 9.69
N THR A 306 46.92 3.52 9.94
CA THR A 306 45.83 3.18 9.03
C THR A 306 44.64 2.65 9.83
N VAL A 307 43.44 3.11 9.47
CA VAL A 307 42.17 2.50 9.89
C VAL A 307 41.76 1.47 8.88
N ARG A 308 41.44 0.26 9.33
CA ARG A 308 40.74 -0.74 8.53
C ARG A 308 39.27 -0.71 8.92
N ILE A 309 38.40 -0.34 7.97
CA ILE A 309 36.94 -0.40 8.09
C ILE A 309 36.46 -1.66 7.38
N VAL A 310 35.55 -2.39 8.01
CA VAL A 310 34.99 -3.63 7.48
C VAL A 310 33.46 -3.53 7.54
N ALA A 311 32.82 -3.61 6.38
CA ALA A 311 31.38 -3.76 6.25
C ALA A 311 31.06 -5.19 5.83
N THR A 312 30.03 -5.77 6.43
CA THR A 312 29.54 -7.11 6.10
C THR A 312 28.03 -7.05 5.90
N ASP A 313 27.50 -7.68 4.86
CA ASP A 313 26.05 -7.82 4.64
C ASP A 313 25.46 -9.06 5.33
N VAL A 314 24.14 -9.26 5.19
CA VAL A 314 23.44 -10.44 5.72
C VAL A 314 23.67 -11.73 4.91
N ALA A 315 24.19 -11.63 3.68
CA ALA A 315 24.63 -12.77 2.87
C ALA A 315 26.05 -13.23 3.27
N GLY A 316 26.78 -12.40 4.01
CA GLY A 316 28.14 -12.63 4.47
C GLY A 316 29.21 -12.09 3.53
N ASN A 317 28.87 -11.27 2.54
CA ASN A 317 29.89 -10.63 1.73
C ASN A 317 30.56 -9.49 2.52
N GLU A 318 31.87 -9.33 2.35
CA GLU A 318 32.68 -8.42 3.14
C GLU A 318 33.40 -7.39 2.25
N ARG A 319 33.23 -6.11 2.58
CA ARG A 319 34.03 -5.01 2.04
C ARG A 319 35.01 -4.50 3.08
N VAL A 320 36.28 -4.52 2.72
CA VAL A 320 37.36 -3.92 3.51
C VAL A 320 37.80 -2.61 2.85
N ARG A 321 37.89 -1.53 3.63
CA ARG A 321 38.48 -0.26 3.21
C ARG A 321 39.58 0.17 4.18
N GLU A 322 40.76 0.42 3.65
CA GLU A 322 41.90 0.90 4.43
C GLU A 322 42.07 2.41 4.23
N LEU A 323 42.01 3.16 5.32
CA LEU A 323 42.14 4.61 5.36
C LEU A 323 43.45 4.96 6.07
N PRO A 324 44.53 5.30 5.34
CA PRO A 324 45.73 5.84 5.96
C PRO A 324 45.39 7.15 6.71
N PHE A 325 46.11 7.48 7.78
CA PHE A 325 45.84 8.72 8.53
C PHE A 325 46.09 10.00 7.73
N ASP A 326 46.88 9.91 6.66
CA ASP A 326 46.98 10.94 5.62
C ASP A 326 45.94 10.76 4.50
N TYR A 327 44.72 10.31 4.81
CA TYR A 327 43.72 9.93 3.79
C TYR A 327 43.50 11.04 2.76
N ARG A 328 43.30 12.29 3.19
CA ARG A 328 43.16 13.45 2.28
C ARG A 328 44.42 13.78 1.48
N GLY A 329 45.62 13.42 1.95
CA GLY A 329 46.82 13.53 1.11
C GLY A 329 46.91 12.44 0.03
N HIS A 330 46.08 11.40 0.09
CA HIS A 330 45.96 10.36 -0.94
C HIS A 330 44.90 10.61 -1.99
N LEU A 331 44.04 11.61 -1.81
CA LEU A 331 43.01 11.94 -2.77
C LEU A 331 43.57 12.87 -3.86
N GLU A 332 43.09 12.69 -5.09
CA GLU A 332 43.33 13.64 -6.17
C GLU A 332 42.49 14.91 -5.90
N PRO A 333 43.05 16.11 -6.07
CA PRO A 333 42.33 17.36 -5.84
C PRO A 333 41.24 17.59 -6.90
N THR A 334 40.06 18.00 -6.46
CA THR A 334 38.98 18.48 -7.34
C THR A 334 39.13 19.99 -7.54
N VAL A 335 38.96 20.47 -8.77
CA VAL A 335 38.96 21.91 -9.10
C VAL A 335 37.60 22.30 -9.67
N GLU A 336 36.95 23.27 -9.04
CA GLU A 336 35.71 23.86 -9.54
C GLU A 336 35.90 25.34 -9.85
N LEU A 337 35.33 25.79 -10.97
CA LEU A 337 35.25 27.20 -11.38
C LEU A 337 33.78 27.62 -11.46
N GLU A 338 33.46 28.76 -10.86
CA GLU A 338 32.10 29.30 -10.88
C GLU A 338 31.73 29.75 -12.31
N HIS A 339 30.55 29.35 -12.79
CA HIS A 339 30.09 29.52 -14.18
C HIS A 339 29.83 30.98 -14.61
N GLU A 340 29.75 31.93 -13.68
CA GLU A 340 29.66 33.37 -13.97
C GLU A 340 31.06 33.99 -14.05
N ILE A 341 31.87 33.50 -14.99
CA ILE A 341 33.07 34.22 -15.43
C ILE A 341 32.58 35.50 -16.13
N ALA A 342 32.52 36.60 -15.38
CA ALA A 342 32.08 37.89 -15.89
C ALA A 342 33.06 38.36 -16.98
N THR A 343 32.52 38.56 -18.18
CA THR A 343 33.19 39.19 -19.33
C THR A 343 33.90 40.47 -18.89
N GLY A 344 35.22 40.47 -18.93
CA GLY A 344 36.03 41.61 -18.52
C GLY A 344 35.95 42.76 -19.52
N TYR A 345 36.23 43.97 -19.04
CA TYR A 345 36.68 45.07 -19.89
C TYR A 345 38.21 45.05 -19.86
N GLU A 346 38.87 45.32 -20.99
CA GLU A 346 40.34 45.46 -21.14
C GLU A 346 41.18 44.18 -21.33
N GLY A 347 40.60 43.08 -21.84
CA GLY A 347 41.40 41.89 -22.21
C GLY A 347 41.78 40.98 -21.04
N GLU A 348 41.04 41.06 -19.94
CA GLU A 348 41.17 40.17 -18.78
C GLU A 348 39.88 39.37 -18.56
N VAL A 349 40.00 38.21 -17.92
CA VAL A 349 38.92 37.34 -17.48
C VAL A 349 38.89 37.30 -15.96
N ALA A 350 37.75 37.62 -15.35
CA ALA A 350 37.56 37.46 -13.91
C ALA A 350 37.19 36.01 -13.59
N PHE A 351 37.86 35.41 -12.61
CA PHE A 351 37.63 34.02 -12.20
C PHE A 351 37.39 33.94 -10.70
N SER A 352 36.62 32.92 -10.31
CA SER A 352 36.38 32.50 -8.93
C SER A 352 36.24 30.99 -8.94
N GLY A 353 36.92 30.31 -8.03
CA GLY A 353 36.94 28.85 -7.97
C GLY A 353 37.46 28.34 -6.64
N GLU A 354 37.39 27.03 -6.50
CA GLU A 354 37.82 26.31 -5.30
C GLU A 354 38.59 25.05 -5.69
N VAL A 355 39.62 24.75 -4.91
CA VAL A 355 40.26 23.44 -4.90
C VAL A 355 39.89 22.72 -3.61
N SER A 356 39.37 21.50 -3.72
CA SER A 356 38.88 20.66 -2.62
C SER A 356 39.37 19.21 -2.72
N ASP A 357 38.89 18.38 -1.78
CA ASP A 357 39.05 16.92 -1.72
C ASP A 357 40.48 16.39 -1.54
N SER A 358 41.50 17.24 -1.58
CA SER A 358 42.88 16.88 -1.29
C SER A 358 43.59 17.91 -0.41
N ARG A 359 44.75 17.53 0.12
CA ARG A 359 45.67 18.46 0.79
C ARG A 359 46.60 19.07 -0.24
N VAL A 360 46.51 20.38 -0.43
CA VAL A 360 47.23 21.12 -1.48
C VAL A 360 48.21 22.13 -0.88
N THR A 361 49.33 22.33 -1.58
CA THR A 361 50.39 23.27 -1.19
C THR A 361 50.50 24.44 -2.16
N ARG A 362 50.02 24.26 -3.40
CA ARG A 362 50.12 25.26 -4.46
C ARG A 362 48.97 25.15 -5.45
N VAL A 363 48.46 26.30 -5.90
CA VAL A 363 47.53 26.43 -7.02
C VAL A 363 48.11 27.48 -7.97
N VAL A 364 48.27 27.09 -9.23
CA VAL A 364 48.73 27.96 -10.33
C VAL A 364 47.62 27.99 -11.38
N LEU A 365 47.31 29.18 -11.87
CA LEU A 365 46.34 29.40 -12.93
C LEU A 365 47.07 29.95 -14.15
N GLU A 366 46.91 29.30 -15.30
CA GLU A 366 47.40 29.79 -16.58
C GLU A 366 46.24 30.16 -17.47
N SER A 367 46.36 31.28 -18.19
CA SER A 367 45.50 31.57 -19.33
C SER A 367 46.24 31.22 -20.61
N VAL A 368 45.61 30.43 -21.45
CA VAL A 368 46.19 29.91 -22.68
C VAL A 368 45.34 30.37 -23.86
N GLY A 369 45.98 30.99 -24.84
CA GLY A 369 45.35 31.45 -26.08
C GLY A 369 44.95 30.29 -27.01
N PRO A 370 44.21 30.58 -28.08
CA PRO A 370 43.77 29.57 -29.05
C PRO A 370 44.93 28.96 -29.85
N ASP A 371 46.08 29.63 -29.90
CA ASP A 371 47.33 29.13 -30.47
C ASP A 371 48.09 28.17 -29.53
N GLY A 372 47.63 28.03 -28.28
CA GLY A 372 48.27 27.23 -27.25
C GLY A 372 49.40 27.95 -26.53
N GLU A 373 49.62 29.25 -26.78
CA GLU A 373 50.61 30.03 -26.04
C GLU A 373 50.03 30.52 -24.71
N THR A 374 50.80 30.39 -23.63
CA THR A 374 50.44 30.95 -22.33
C THR A 374 50.51 32.47 -22.39
N ILE A 375 49.38 33.11 -22.12
CA ILE A 375 49.22 34.57 -22.11
C ILE A 375 49.71 35.12 -20.78
N GLU A 376 49.19 34.55 -19.69
CA GLU A 376 49.54 34.95 -18.33
C GLU A 376 49.50 33.74 -17.38
N THR A 377 50.32 33.79 -16.33
CA THR A 377 50.35 32.81 -15.25
C THR A 377 50.21 33.55 -13.93
N LEU A 378 49.31 33.06 -13.09
CA LEU A 378 49.11 33.52 -11.72
C LEU A 378 49.34 32.36 -10.76
N THR A 379 49.75 32.69 -9.54
CA THR A 379 49.80 31.73 -8.43
C THR A 379 48.84 32.19 -7.35
N PRO A 380 47.53 31.87 -7.46
CA PRO A 380 46.55 32.28 -6.47
C PRO A 380 46.84 31.74 -5.06
N TYR A 381 47.58 30.62 -4.97
CA TYR A 381 47.93 30.01 -3.70
C TYR A 381 49.30 29.36 -3.72
N GLU A 382 50.14 29.68 -2.73
CA GLU A 382 51.38 28.98 -2.43
C GLU A 382 51.67 29.16 -0.93
N GLY A 383 51.81 28.07 -0.18
CA GLY A 383 52.04 28.16 1.26
C GLY A 383 51.85 26.85 2.00
N ASP A 384 51.44 26.95 3.27
CA ASP A 384 51.19 25.80 4.14
C ASP A 384 50.15 24.84 3.53
N THR A 385 50.15 23.58 3.95
CA THR A 385 49.16 22.62 3.47
C THR A 385 47.75 23.03 3.87
N ARG A 386 46.82 23.09 2.90
CA ARG A 386 45.38 23.34 3.13
C ARG A 386 44.52 22.27 2.47
N GLU A 387 43.38 21.98 3.08
CA GLU A 387 42.40 21.01 2.57
C GLU A 387 41.38 21.64 1.60
N ARG A 388 41.25 22.98 1.67
CA ARG A 388 40.40 23.77 0.80
C ARG A 388 41.09 25.09 0.48
N VAL A 389 41.14 25.44 -0.79
CA VAL A 389 41.73 26.68 -1.28
C VAL A 389 40.75 27.36 -2.22
N GLY A 390 40.05 28.37 -1.71
CA GLY A 390 39.30 29.30 -2.56
C GLY A 390 40.26 30.27 -3.24
N PHE A 391 40.07 30.49 -4.54
CA PHE A 391 40.87 31.42 -5.34
C PHE A 391 39.98 32.26 -6.24
N GLN A 392 40.29 33.55 -6.34
CA GLN A 392 39.58 34.48 -7.21
C GLN A 392 40.54 35.56 -7.70
N GLY A 393 40.26 36.15 -8.86
CA GLY A 393 41.11 37.17 -9.43
C GLY A 393 40.74 37.55 -10.84
N ARG A 394 41.68 38.18 -11.55
CA ARG A 394 41.61 38.50 -12.97
C ARG A 394 42.91 38.06 -13.63
N ILE A 395 42.81 37.54 -14.85
CA ILE A 395 43.95 37.06 -15.63
C ILE A 395 43.79 37.49 -17.09
N GLY A 396 44.88 37.86 -17.76
CA GLY A 396 44.89 38.25 -19.15
C GLY A 396 44.34 37.17 -20.06
N ALA A 397 43.64 37.56 -21.12
CA ALA A 397 42.91 36.67 -22.00
C ALA A 397 43.07 37.06 -23.47
N ALA A 398 43.02 36.05 -24.34
CA ALA A 398 42.97 36.25 -25.78
C ALA A 398 41.56 36.70 -26.19
N PRO A 399 41.44 37.42 -27.32
CA PRO A 399 40.13 37.67 -27.91
C PRO A 399 39.47 36.36 -28.34
N ASP A 400 38.14 36.36 -28.33
CA ASP A 400 37.24 35.27 -28.78
C ASP A 400 37.22 34.02 -27.89
N GLU A 401 38.38 33.37 -27.65
CA GLU A 401 38.45 32.18 -26.79
C GLU A 401 39.72 32.19 -25.93
N THR A 402 39.60 31.81 -24.66
CA THR A 402 40.73 31.57 -23.75
C THR A 402 40.48 30.29 -22.96
N THR A 403 41.51 29.47 -22.78
CA THR A 403 41.46 28.30 -21.88
C THR A 403 42.17 28.64 -20.58
N LEU A 404 41.44 28.53 -19.46
CA LEU A 404 42.01 28.60 -18.13
C LEU A 404 42.49 27.20 -17.74
N VAL A 405 43.77 27.06 -17.43
CA VAL A 405 44.38 25.81 -16.99
C VAL A 405 44.79 25.96 -15.53
N VAL A 406 44.20 25.16 -14.65
CA VAL A 406 44.52 25.14 -13.22
C VAL A 406 45.47 23.99 -12.95
N TYR A 407 46.65 24.31 -12.42
CA TYR A 407 47.62 23.35 -11.90
C TYR A 407 47.56 23.35 -10.38
N VAL A 408 47.35 22.17 -9.79
CA VAL A 408 47.30 21.99 -8.34
C VAL A 408 48.43 21.06 -7.93
N THR A 409 49.27 21.51 -6.99
CA THR A 409 50.28 20.66 -6.36
C THR A 409 49.73 20.11 -5.04
N ASP A 410 49.57 18.79 -4.98
CA ASP A 410 49.18 18.09 -3.75
C ASP A 410 50.32 18.07 -2.70
N VAL A 411 50.01 17.64 -1.48
CA VAL A 411 50.95 17.56 -0.36
C VAL A 411 52.09 16.56 -0.58
N ARG A 412 51.98 15.68 -1.58
CA ARG A 412 53.02 14.73 -1.99
C ARG A 412 53.88 15.23 -3.13
N GLY A 413 53.57 16.41 -3.68
CA GLY A 413 54.24 16.99 -4.82
C GLY A 413 53.74 16.46 -6.17
N GLY A 414 52.59 15.77 -6.21
CA GLY A 414 51.90 15.46 -7.47
C GLY A 414 51.25 16.72 -8.04
N GLU A 415 51.40 16.93 -9.35
CA GLU A 415 50.74 18.02 -10.07
C GLU A 415 49.51 17.51 -10.81
N HIS A 416 48.37 18.14 -10.58
CA HIS A 416 47.07 17.85 -11.19
C HIS A 416 46.66 19.00 -12.08
N ARG A 417 46.06 18.72 -13.22
CA ARG A 417 45.76 19.72 -14.26
C ARG A 417 44.30 19.63 -14.68
N GLU A 418 43.58 20.74 -14.52
CA GLU A 418 42.22 20.92 -15.04
C GLU A 418 42.13 22.08 -16.01
N ALA A 419 41.25 21.99 -17.01
CA ALA A 419 41.15 22.97 -18.09
C ALA A 419 39.71 23.38 -18.40
N PHE A 420 39.47 24.68 -18.43
CA PHE A 420 38.14 25.27 -18.59
C PHE A 420 38.16 26.28 -19.74
N ARG A 421 37.26 26.11 -20.70
CA ARG A 421 37.13 27.05 -21.82
C ARG A 421 36.24 28.22 -21.44
N VAL A 422 36.71 29.42 -21.77
CA VAL A 422 36.01 30.68 -21.54
C VAL A 422 35.82 31.37 -22.88
N ASP A 423 34.57 31.68 -23.21
CA ASP A 423 34.23 32.54 -24.35
C ASP A 423 34.55 33.99 -23.98
N THR A 424 35.48 34.58 -24.72
CA THR A 424 35.96 35.95 -24.53
C THR A 424 35.58 36.86 -25.70
N THR A 425 34.58 36.45 -26.49
CA THR A 425 34.05 37.22 -27.61
C THR A 425 33.61 38.60 -27.15
N GLY A 426 34.27 39.64 -27.64
CA GLY A 426 34.00 41.04 -27.30
C GLY A 426 35.06 41.73 -26.41
N LEU A 427 36.11 41.03 -25.96
CA LEU A 427 37.27 41.66 -25.34
C LEU A 427 38.05 42.50 -26.38
N LEU A 428 38.18 43.81 -26.14
CA LEU A 428 39.03 44.69 -26.96
C LEU A 428 40.47 44.62 -26.47
N THR A 429 41.41 44.25 -27.35
CA THR A 429 42.85 44.26 -27.07
C THR A 429 43.34 45.70 -26.82
N PRO A 430 44.06 46.00 -25.73
CA PRO A 430 44.73 47.30 -25.61
C PRO A 430 45.77 47.42 -26.73
N THR A 431 45.61 48.44 -27.56
CA THR A 431 46.53 48.76 -28.66
C THR A 431 47.93 49.00 -28.10
N ALA A 432 48.88 48.15 -28.47
CA ALA A 432 50.29 48.32 -28.14
C ALA A 432 50.79 49.68 -28.64
N ALA A 433 51.06 50.60 -27.71
CA ALA A 433 51.78 51.83 -28.03
C ALA A 433 53.22 51.46 -28.42
N SER A 434 53.52 51.57 -29.72
CA SER A 434 54.84 51.31 -30.26
C SER A 434 55.86 52.29 -29.66
N THR A 435 56.71 51.79 -28.76
CA THR A 435 57.91 52.52 -28.32
C THR A 435 59.02 52.28 -29.36
N PRO A 436 59.68 53.32 -29.89
CA PRO A 436 60.64 53.17 -30.97
C PRO A 436 61.95 52.49 -30.54
N ALA A 437 62.57 51.83 -31.53
CA ALA A 437 63.75 50.98 -31.44
C ALA A 437 64.95 51.57 -30.67
N PRO A 438 65.74 50.74 -29.95
CA PRO A 438 66.92 51.20 -29.22
C PRO A 438 68.10 51.49 -30.16
N THR A 439 68.75 52.63 -29.91
CA THR A 439 70.10 52.94 -30.43
C THR A 439 71.15 52.43 -29.43
N LEU A 440 72.20 51.78 -29.93
CA LEU A 440 73.25 51.12 -29.14
C LEU A 440 74.36 52.07 -28.64
N THR A 441 75.00 51.64 -27.53
CA THR A 441 76.44 51.76 -27.15
C THR A 441 76.86 52.97 -26.24
N PRO A 442 77.80 52.84 -25.27
CA PRO A 442 78.01 51.86 -24.17
C PRO A 442 78.48 52.52 -22.81
N THR A 443 78.90 51.70 -21.81
CA THR A 443 79.98 51.98 -20.80
C THR A 443 79.63 52.88 -19.59
N LEU A 444 79.92 52.63 -18.30
CA LEU A 444 80.65 51.63 -17.49
C LEU A 444 80.38 51.88 -15.96
N THR A 445 80.54 50.83 -15.13
CA THR A 445 81.15 50.82 -13.76
C THR A 445 80.48 51.54 -12.57
N SER A 446 79.99 50.79 -11.56
CA SER A 446 80.75 50.41 -10.34
C SER A 446 79.84 49.91 -9.20
N THR A 447 80.27 48.80 -8.62
CA THR A 447 79.97 48.25 -7.29
C THR A 447 80.26 49.25 -6.15
N GLN A 448 79.43 49.28 -5.09
CA GLN A 448 79.73 48.85 -3.69
C GLN A 448 78.92 49.57 -2.59
N THR A 449 78.37 48.75 -1.68
CA THR A 449 78.47 48.86 -0.20
C THR A 449 77.41 49.63 0.63
N ALA A 450 76.57 48.79 1.27
CA ALA A 450 76.23 48.65 2.70
C ALA A 450 75.44 49.70 3.52
N THR A 451 74.33 49.17 4.07
CA THR A 451 73.69 49.24 5.42
C THR A 451 74.54 49.85 6.56
N PRO A 452 73.94 50.58 7.54
CA PRO A 452 73.35 49.98 8.76
C PRO A 452 72.01 50.65 9.19
N ALA A 453 71.00 49.94 9.71
CA ALA A 453 70.74 49.46 11.09
C ALA A 453 69.97 50.43 12.03
N SER A 454 68.89 49.87 12.58
CA SER A 454 68.29 50.00 13.92
C SER A 454 67.43 51.19 14.37
N ASP A 455 66.34 50.76 15.03
CA ASP A 455 65.70 51.25 16.26
C ASP A 455 64.62 52.34 16.20
N GLY A 456 63.51 52.04 16.88
CA GLY A 456 62.59 53.05 17.39
C GLY A 456 61.18 52.56 17.66
N ALA A 457 60.97 51.95 18.82
CA ALA A 457 59.67 51.57 19.37
C ALA A 457 58.73 52.77 19.65
N ALA A 458 57.41 52.53 19.66
CA ALA A 458 56.56 52.54 20.88
C ALA A 458 55.11 53.04 20.68
N ALA A 459 54.23 52.42 21.50
CA ALA A 459 52.95 52.88 22.07
C ALA A 459 51.69 52.81 21.18
N MET A 460 50.74 51.88 21.44
CA MET A 460 49.75 51.82 22.54
C MET A 460 48.73 52.96 22.57
N ALA A 461 47.46 52.65 22.27
CA ALA A 461 46.30 52.89 23.16
C ALA A 461 44.97 52.44 22.50
N THR A 462 44.38 51.40 23.09
CA THR A 462 43.00 51.31 23.65
C THR A 462 41.91 52.27 23.12
N GLU A 463 40.76 51.73 22.72
CA GLU A 463 39.49 51.78 23.47
C GLU A 463 38.31 51.13 22.72
N THR A 464 37.60 50.26 23.44
CA THR A 464 36.25 49.75 23.13
C THR A 464 35.22 50.82 23.47
N PRO A 465 34.10 50.92 22.74
CA PRO A 465 32.83 50.65 23.41
C PRO A 465 31.79 49.90 22.54
N THR A 466 31.02 49.04 23.20
CA THR A 466 29.68 48.61 22.78
C THR A 466 28.68 49.75 23.00
N PRO A 467 27.58 49.82 22.22
CA PRO A 467 26.28 49.80 22.89
C PRO A 467 25.19 48.97 22.16
N THR A 468 24.10 48.83 22.90
CA THR A 468 22.95 47.94 22.81
C THR A 468 21.70 48.64 22.22
N GLU A 469 20.89 47.86 21.51
CA GLU A 469 19.42 47.89 21.28
C GLU A 469 18.61 49.06 20.66
N GLU A 470 17.50 48.57 20.06
CA GLU A 470 16.18 49.15 19.77
C GLU A 470 15.94 49.93 18.47
N GLY A 471 14.90 49.49 17.75
CA GLY A 471 13.91 50.43 17.24
C GLY A 471 13.46 50.28 15.78
N GLY A 472 12.47 49.42 15.54
CA GLY A 472 11.20 49.80 14.89
C GLY A 472 11.12 50.00 13.37
N GLY A 473 9.94 49.68 12.84
CA GLY A 473 9.33 50.51 11.79
C GLY A 473 9.11 49.90 10.40
N SER A 474 8.18 48.93 10.30
CA SER A 474 6.96 48.99 9.47
C SER A 474 6.99 49.70 8.10
N SER A 475 6.55 49.01 7.03
CA SER A 475 5.30 49.28 6.26
C SER A 475 5.39 49.08 4.74
N LEU A 476 4.19 48.89 4.14
CA LEU A 476 3.71 49.07 2.76
C LEU A 476 3.58 47.77 1.92
N LEU A 477 2.48 47.44 1.21
CA LEU A 477 1.13 48.00 0.96
C LEU A 477 0.35 46.87 0.22
N SER A 478 -0.78 46.34 0.71
CA SER A 478 -2.19 46.60 0.34
C SER A 478 -2.65 46.41 -1.13
N GLY A 479 -3.81 45.76 -1.32
CA GLY A 479 -4.62 45.87 -2.54
C GLY A 479 -5.89 44.99 -2.65
N LEU A 480 -6.91 45.24 -1.82
CA LEU A 480 -8.33 44.89 -2.05
C LEU A 480 -9.03 46.05 -2.80
N PRO A 481 -10.16 45.87 -3.52
CA PRO A 481 -11.53 45.92 -2.93
C PRO A 481 -12.52 44.94 -3.64
N GLY A 482 -13.74 44.58 -3.20
CA GLY A 482 -14.66 45.02 -2.15
C GLY A 482 -16.11 45.00 -2.69
N LEU A 483 -16.98 44.08 -2.18
CA LEU A 483 -18.44 44.14 -1.82
C LEU A 483 -19.48 44.90 -2.72
N PRO A 484 -20.83 44.90 -2.46
CA PRO A 484 -21.72 44.15 -1.53
C PRO A 484 -23.09 43.67 -2.16
N VAL A 485 -23.97 43.02 -1.38
CA VAL A 485 -25.38 43.43 -1.06
C VAL A 485 -26.28 42.24 -0.67
N LEU A 486 -27.14 42.54 0.30
CA LEU A 486 -28.02 41.72 1.13
C LEU A 486 -29.50 41.99 0.76
N VAL A 487 -30.35 40.97 0.58
CA VAL A 487 -31.83 41.09 0.63
C VAL A 487 -32.47 39.80 1.13
N ALA A 488 -33.36 39.93 2.12
CA ALA A 488 -34.32 38.93 2.58
C ALA A 488 -35.67 39.13 1.87
N LEU A 489 -36.41 38.06 1.51
CA LEU A 489 -37.88 38.02 1.59
C LEU A 489 -38.49 36.62 1.38
N THR A 490 -39.63 36.44 2.01
CA THR A 490 -40.53 35.28 2.15
C THR A 490 -41.64 35.20 1.06
N VAL A 491 -42.09 33.96 0.77
CA VAL A 491 -43.47 33.50 0.37
C VAL A 491 -44.04 33.78 -1.04
N LEU A 492 -44.31 32.70 -1.82
CA LEU A 492 -45.60 32.27 -2.48
C LEU A 492 -45.28 31.11 -3.49
N VAL A 493 -45.72 29.84 -3.36
CA VAL A 493 -47.05 29.18 -3.33
C VAL A 493 -47.69 28.91 -4.71
N SER A 494 -47.95 27.61 -4.97
CA SER A 494 -48.86 26.95 -5.96
C SER A 494 -48.24 26.53 -7.30
N VAL A 495 -48.47 25.34 -7.90
CA VAL A 495 -49.68 24.49 -7.96
C VAL A 495 -49.28 23.02 -8.24
N PHE A 496 -49.73 22.05 -7.42
CA PHE A 496 -50.65 20.97 -7.82
C PHE A 496 -51.03 20.11 -6.62
N THR A 497 -52.21 20.38 -6.07
CA THR A 497 -53.01 19.45 -5.26
C THR A 497 -54.08 18.85 -6.17
N VAL A 498 -54.40 17.57 -5.94
CA VAL A 498 -55.74 17.00 -5.73
C VAL A 498 -55.70 15.49 -6.02
N GLY A 499 -56.05 14.67 -5.03
CA GLY A 499 -56.23 13.23 -5.21
C GLY A 499 -56.38 12.44 -3.91
N TRP A 500 -57.41 12.77 -3.14
CA TRP A 500 -57.81 12.21 -1.84
C TRP A 500 -58.18 10.70 -1.87
N LYS A 501 -58.15 10.08 -0.67
CA LYS A 501 -58.96 8.93 -0.20
C LYS A 501 -58.68 7.53 -0.77
N ALA A 502 -58.03 6.70 0.05
CA ALA A 502 -58.60 5.44 0.60
C ALA A 502 -57.52 4.67 1.36
N ARG A 503 -57.50 4.77 2.70
CA ARG A 503 -56.91 3.73 3.57
C ARG A 503 -57.55 3.83 4.96
N ALA A 504 -58.81 3.42 4.98
CA ALA A 504 -59.50 2.93 6.16
C ALA A 504 -60.17 1.61 5.74
N GLU A 505 -60.13 0.63 6.65
CA GLU A 505 -60.64 -0.74 6.54
C GLU A 505 -59.72 -1.78 5.89
N LEU A 506 -58.78 -2.29 6.69
CA LEU A 506 -58.91 -3.64 7.24
C LEU A 506 -57.98 -3.78 8.45
N ALA A 507 -58.52 -3.38 9.59
CA ALA A 507 -58.12 -3.94 10.87
C ALA A 507 -58.70 -5.35 10.96
N ALA A 508 -57.86 -6.36 11.18
CA ALA A 508 -58.19 -7.49 12.02
C ALA A 508 -56.93 -8.31 12.32
N VAL A 509 -56.81 -8.70 13.59
CA VAL A 509 -55.82 -9.62 14.18
C VAL A 509 -54.48 -8.97 14.59
N GLY A 510 -54.38 -8.65 15.89
CA GLY A 510 -53.06 -8.53 16.55
C GLY A 510 -52.83 -7.37 17.52
N LYS A 511 -53.81 -6.53 17.86
CA LYS A 511 -53.68 -5.56 18.97
C LYS A 511 -54.45 -6.03 20.20
N GLY A 512 -53.77 -6.77 21.04
CA GLY A 512 -54.13 -7.04 22.42
C GLY A 512 -52.86 -7.43 23.16
N VAL A 513 -52.60 -6.80 24.31
CA VAL A 513 -51.40 -6.96 25.15
C VAL A 513 -50.22 -6.00 24.81
N ALA A 514 -50.44 -4.68 24.92
CA ALA A 514 -49.37 -3.72 25.26
C ALA A 514 -49.88 -2.34 25.75
N GLU A 515 -51.10 -2.25 26.30
CA GLU A 515 -51.62 -1.02 26.92
C GLU A 515 -52.27 -1.35 28.27
N GLN A 516 -51.45 -1.78 29.22
CA GLN A 516 -51.79 -1.74 30.65
C GLN A 516 -50.52 -1.69 31.52
N ALA A 517 -49.68 -0.65 31.34
CA ALA A 517 -48.58 -0.39 32.28
C ALA A 517 -48.11 1.08 32.33
N TRP A 518 -48.91 2.05 31.88
CA TRP A 518 -48.59 3.47 32.08
C TRP A 518 -49.82 4.26 32.53
N ASN A 519 -50.19 4.07 33.80
CA ASN A 519 -50.91 5.07 34.58
C ASN A 519 -50.89 4.66 36.06
N VAL A 520 -49.79 4.92 36.76
CA VAL A 520 -49.71 5.53 38.12
C VAL A 520 -48.24 5.91 38.31
N GLY A 521 -47.98 7.20 38.55
CA GLY A 521 -46.67 7.70 38.92
C GLY A 521 -46.46 7.77 40.43
N LEU A 522 -45.17 7.77 40.79
CA LEU A 522 -44.52 8.48 41.89
C LEU A 522 -44.52 7.93 43.34
N TRP A 523 -43.32 7.45 43.72
CA TRP A 523 -42.43 7.88 44.83
C TRP A 523 -42.35 7.13 46.19
N ILE A 524 -41.09 7.11 46.68
CA ILE A 524 -40.47 6.62 47.94
C ILE A 524 -40.13 5.11 47.92
N GLY A 525 -38.89 4.62 48.08
CA GLY A 525 -37.59 5.20 48.41
C GLY A 525 -36.68 4.08 48.94
N GLY A 526 -35.39 4.08 48.54
CA GLY A 526 -34.30 3.39 49.24
C GLY A 526 -34.02 1.93 48.87
N GLY A 527 -32.75 1.63 48.54
CA GLY A 527 -32.19 0.29 48.64
C GLY A 527 -31.35 -0.13 47.42
N ALA A 528 -30.05 0.08 47.51
CA ALA A 528 -29.06 -0.60 46.67
C ALA A 528 -29.11 -2.13 46.88
N ALA A 529 -28.64 -2.87 45.86
CA ALA A 529 -28.44 -4.33 45.81
C ALA A 529 -29.69 -5.19 45.59
N ALA A 530 -30.18 -5.23 44.34
CA ALA A 530 -30.82 -6.39 43.69
C ALA A 530 -31.32 -6.01 42.28
N LEU A 531 -30.42 -5.75 41.32
CA LEU A 531 -30.79 -5.53 39.91
C LEU A 531 -29.62 -5.81 38.95
N THR A 532 -28.90 -6.91 39.19
CA THR A 532 -27.91 -7.47 38.25
C THR A 532 -28.25 -8.89 37.79
N ASP A 533 -29.43 -9.42 38.15
CA ASP A 533 -29.78 -10.82 37.90
C ASP A 533 -31.02 -11.01 37.00
N TRP A 534 -31.55 -9.92 36.41
CA TRP A 534 -32.74 -9.99 35.54
C TRP A 534 -32.47 -9.68 34.06
N THR A 535 -31.33 -9.04 33.73
CA THR A 535 -30.91 -8.84 32.33
C THR A 535 -30.12 -10.03 31.76
N ALA A 536 -29.58 -10.92 32.61
CA ALA A 536 -28.89 -12.13 32.18
C ALA A 536 -29.84 -13.25 31.71
N TRP A 537 -31.12 -13.23 32.11
CA TRP A 537 -32.09 -14.26 31.73
C TRP A 537 -32.85 -13.94 30.44
N VAL A 538 -33.09 -12.66 30.11
CA VAL A 538 -33.85 -12.26 28.90
C VAL A 538 -32.96 -12.13 27.65
N VAL A 539 -31.64 -11.98 27.79
CA VAL A 539 -30.70 -11.97 26.64
C VAL A 539 -30.22 -13.39 26.28
N GLY A 540 -30.35 -14.37 27.18
CA GLY A 540 -30.01 -15.78 26.92
C GLY A 540 -30.98 -16.52 26.01
N GLU A 541 -32.25 -16.12 25.98
CA GLU A 541 -33.30 -16.84 25.23
C GLU A 541 -33.53 -16.31 23.79
N ALA A 542 -32.93 -15.17 23.44
CA ALA A 542 -32.96 -14.63 22.06
C ALA A 542 -31.78 -15.11 21.20
N ARG A 543 -30.70 -15.62 21.81
CA ARG A 543 -29.52 -16.17 21.12
C ARG A 543 -29.69 -17.63 20.67
N SER A 544 -30.57 -18.42 21.30
CA SER A 544 -30.81 -19.81 20.91
C SER A 544 -31.76 -19.98 19.71
N ALA A 545 -32.50 -18.94 19.32
CA ALA A 545 -33.46 -19.01 18.20
C ALA A 545 -32.85 -18.62 16.83
N ILE A 546 -31.67 -18.00 16.79
CA ILE A 546 -31.01 -17.59 15.54
C ILE A 546 -29.85 -18.53 15.17
N GLY A 547 -29.21 -19.19 16.15
CA GLY A 547 -28.19 -20.22 15.89
C GLY A 547 -28.73 -21.55 15.34
N GLY A 548 -30.04 -21.79 15.44
CA GLY A 548 -30.68 -23.03 14.97
C GLY A 548 -31.02 -23.06 13.47
N LEU A 549 -30.99 -21.93 12.76
CA LEU A 549 -31.42 -21.86 11.35
C LEU A 549 -30.27 -21.85 10.33
N VAL A 550 -29.02 -21.75 10.80
CA VAL A 550 -27.82 -21.75 9.93
C VAL A 550 -27.07 -23.10 9.98
N GLY A 551 -27.28 -23.92 11.02
CA GLY A 551 -26.66 -25.24 11.16
C GLY A 551 -27.31 -26.38 10.35
N GLU A 552 -28.51 -26.18 9.80
CA GLU A 552 -29.30 -27.24 9.14
C GLU A 552 -29.25 -27.22 7.60
N ARG A 553 -28.39 -26.40 6.98
CA ARG A 553 -28.25 -26.33 5.51
C ARG A 553 -26.91 -26.79 4.92
N LEU A 554 -25.99 -27.32 5.73
CA LEU A 554 -24.67 -27.78 5.25
C LEU A 554 -24.33 -29.24 5.62
N SER A 555 -25.26 -30.02 6.16
CA SER A 555 -25.03 -31.39 6.62
C SER A 555 -26.11 -32.37 6.12
N GLY A 556 -26.34 -32.36 4.80
CA GLY A 556 -27.18 -33.36 4.17
C GLY A 556 -26.85 -33.53 2.68
N LEU A 557 -25.98 -34.50 2.38
CA LEU A 557 -26.08 -35.40 1.22
C LEU A 557 -25.01 -36.52 1.32
N ASP A 558 -25.51 -37.68 1.74
CA ASP A 558 -25.11 -39.08 1.44
C ASP A 558 -23.73 -39.65 1.85
N ALA A 559 -23.73 -40.28 3.03
CA ALA A 559 -23.03 -41.54 3.27
C ALA A 559 -23.99 -42.52 3.97
N ASP A 560 -24.56 -43.48 3.23
CA ASP A 560 -24.54 -44.91 3.58
C ASP A 560 -25.50 -45.74 2.72
N ARG A 561 -24.94 -46.71 1.96
CA ARG A 561 -25.62 -47.99 1.75
C ARG A 561 -24.62 -49.15 1.77
N VAL A 562 -24.95 -50.10 2.63
CA VAL A 562 -24.16 -51.24 3.11
C VAL A 562 -23.94 -52.35 2.06
N ASN A 563 -22.67 -52.75 1.96
CA ASN A 563 -22.05 -54.07 1.78
C ASN A 563 -22.94 -55.31 1.44
N SER A 564 -22.56 -56.06 0.38
CA SER A 564 -22.41 -57.54 0.37
C SER A 564 -22.30 -58.12 -1.05
N SER A 565 -21.13 -58.69 -1.41
CA SER A 565 -20.93 -60.13 -1.76
C SER A 565 -19.80 -60.37 -2.77
N LYS A 566 -18.74 -61.03 -2.30
CA LYS A 566 -18.00 -62.16 -2.90
C LYS A 566 -18.31 -62.53 -4.37
N GLU A 567 -17.29 -62.58 -5.24
CA GLU A 567 -16.69 -63.81 -5.78
C GLU A 567 -15.51 -63.53 -6.74
N ASP A 568 -14.66 -64.54 -6.84
CA ASP A 568 -13.45 -64.77 -7.66
C ASP A 568 -13.33 -64.02 -9.01
N ASP A 569 -12.13 -63.56 -9.38
CA ASP A 569 -11.29 -64.32 -10.33
C ASP A 569 -9.84 -63.77 -10.43
N ARG A 570 -8.97 -64.69 -10.82
CA ARG A 570 -7.52 -64.67 -10.99
C ARG A 570 -7.01 -63.63 -12.00
N THR A 571 -5.79 -63.14 -11.77
CA THR A 571 -4.56 -63.50 -12.55
C THR A 571 -3.40 -62.59 -12.09
N GLU A 572 -2.39 -63.17 -11.44
CA GLU A 572 -1.09 -63.48 -12.04
C GLU A 572 -0.30 -62.29 -12.62
N ARG A 573 0.65 -61.74 -11.85
CA ARG A 573 2.08 -61.90 -12.17
C ARG A 573 2.99 -61.48 -11.02
N ARG A 574 4.12 -62.15 -11.03
CA ARG A 574 5.10 -62.40 -9.97
C ARG A 574 6.32 -61.43 -10.06
N PRO A 575 7.27 -61.51 -9.11
CA PRO A 575 7.99 -60.38 -8.53
C PRO A 575 9.44 -60.26 -9.03
N TYR A 576 10.14 -59.23 -8.55
CA TYR A 576 11.58 -59.32 -8.29
C TYR A 576 11.86 -59.00 -6.82
N ALA A 577 12.63 -59.88 -6.20
CA ALA A 577 13.11 -59.85 -4.84
C ALA A 577 14.65 -59.76 -4.86
N SER A 578 15.21 -59.03 -3.90
CA SER A 578 16.44 -59.36 -3.12
C SER A 578 16.88 -58.06 -2.41
N LEU A 579 16.69 -57.93 -1.09
CA LEU A 579 17.57 -58.38 0.00
C LEU A 579 18.85 -57.53 0.11
N ASP A 580 18.92 -56.70 1.15
CA ASP A 580 19.94 -56.90 2.19
C ASP A 580 19.51 -56.30 3.54
N ASP A 581 19.78 -57.06 4.59
CA ASP A 581 19.45 -56.84 6.01
C ASP A 581 20.38 -55.81 6.66
N SER A 582 19.86 -55.00 7.60
CA SER A 582 20.49 -54.78 8.91
C SER A 582 19.48 -54.23 9.93
N ASP A 583 19.22 -55.04 10.95
CA ASP A 583 18.58 -54.69 12.22
C ASP A 583 19.17 -53.41 12.87
N ALA A 584 18.29 -52.55 13.37
CA ALA A 584 18.22 -52.17 14.80
C ALA A 584 17.37 -50.91 15.02
N GLY A 585 16.40 -50.99 15.94
CA GLY A 585 15.88 -49.81 16.64
C GLY A 585 14.37 -49.57 16.53
N ALA A 586 13.60 -50.35 17.27
CA ALA A 586 12.22 -50.00 17.57
C ALA A 586 12.16 -48.73 18.45
N ALA A 587 11.59 -47.66 17.91
CA ALA A 587 11.03 -46.57 18.69
C ALA A 587 9.68 -46.20 18.06
N GLY A 588 8.60 -46.45 18.81
CA GLY A 588 7.25 -46.10 18.38
C GLY A 588 7.12 -44.59 18.23
N ALA A 589 6.90 -44.13 17.02
CA ALA A 589 6.40 -42.80 16.74
C ALA A 589 4.87 -42.87 16.74
N THR A 590 4.27 -42.62 17.90
CA THR A 590 2.92 -42.07 17.98
C THR A 590 3.01 -40.64 17.43
N GLY A 591 2.67 -40.44 16.17
CA GLY A 591 2.43 -39.10 15.64
C GLY A 591 1.22 -38.49 16.36
N PRO A 592 1.24 -37.21 16.76
CA PRO A 592 0.03 -36.53 17.18
C PRO A 592 -0.86 -36.34 15.96
N ASP A 593 -1.97 -37.07 15.96
CA ASP A 593 -3.16 -36.78 15.18
C ASP A 593 -3.84 -35.55 15.80
N THR A 594 -3.34 -34.35 15.48
CA THR A 594 -4.01 -33.09 15.82
C THR A 594 -4.62 -32.52 14.55
N THR A 595 -5.80 -33.03 14.20
CA THR A 595 -6.76 -32.20 13.48
C THR A 595 -7.28 -31.18 14.49
N GLU A 596 -6.50 -30.13 14.73
CA GLU A 596 -6.87 -29.06 15.64
C GLU A 596 -8.15 -28.40 15.10
N LYS A 597 -9.22 -28.47 15.88
CA LYS A 597 -10.55 -28.03 15.46
C LYS A 597 -10.58 -26.50 15.46
N MET A 598 -10.18 -25.94 14.33
CA MET A 598 -10.23 -24.52 13.99
C MET A 598 -11.56 -23.86 14.40
N ARG A 599 -11.53 -22.94 15.38
CA ARG A 599 -12.69 -22.20 15.89
C ARG A 599 -13.27 -21.26 14.84
N SER A 600 -14.59 -21.08 14.83
CA SER A 600 -15.24 -20.12 13.91
C SER A 600 -15.07 -18.68 14.40
N LEU A 601 -15.18 -17.68 13.52
CA LEU A 601 -15.08 -16.27 13.92
C LEU A 601 -16.09 -15.89 15.01
N GLY A 602 -17.33 -16.36 14.90
CA GLY A 602 -18.35 -16.09 15.92
C GLY A 602 -18.02 -16.67 17.29
N GLU A 603 -17.22 -17.75 17.32
CA GLU A 603 -16.69 -18.34 18.55
C GLU A 603 -15.54 -17.48 19.11
N LEU A 604 -14.62 -17.03 18.24
CA LEU A 604 -13.48 -16.17 18.62
C LEU A 604 -13.93 -14.83 19.19
N VAL A 605 -14.90 -14.16 18.56
CA VAL A 605 -15.40 -12.85 19.02
C VAL A 605 -16.07 -12.93 20.39
N SER A 606 -16.49 -14.13 20.81
CA SER A 606 -17.10 -14.38 22.13
C SER A 606 -16.15 -15.04 23.13
N LEU A 607 -14.92 -15.32 22.72
CA LEU A 607 -13.93 -16.05 23.50
C LEU A 607 -13.26 -15.11 24.51
N ASP A 608 -12.95 -15.65 25.69
CA ASP A 608 -12.17 -14.91 26.68
C ASP A 608 -10.73 -14.72 26.17
N PRO A 609 -10.11 -13.53 26.27
CA PRO A 609 -8.74 -13.28 25.80
C PRO A 609 -7.69 -14.25 26.35
N ASP A 610 -7.90 -14.83 27.53
CA ASP A 610 -6.98 -15.81 28.12
C ASP A 610 -7.01 -17.19 27.43
N GLU A 611 -8.07 -17.49 26.67
CA GLU A 611 -8.27 -18.75 25.94
C GLU A 611 -7.79 -18.70 24.48
N PHE A 612 -7.28 -17.56 24.03
CA PHE A 612 -6.68 -17.38 22.71
C PHE A 612 -5.29 -18.03 22.63
N ASP A 613 -5.04 -18.68 21.50
CA ASP A 613 -3.71 -19.06 21.04
C ASP A 613 -3.28 -18.25 19.79
N VAL A 614 -2.08 -18.51 19.29
CA VAL A 614 -1.52 -17.81 18.13
C VAL A 614 -2.31 -18.08 16.84
N HIS A 615 -2.85 -19.29 16.66
CA HIS A 615 -3.63 -19.63 15.46
C HIS A 615 -5.00 -18.92 15.47
N ASP A 616 -5.60 -18.75 16.64
CA ASP A 616 -6.82 -17.97 16.83
C ASP A 616 -6.59 -16.48 16.53
N ALA A 617 -5.45 -15.92 16.94
CA ALA A 617 -5.07 -14.55 16.59
C ALA A 617 -4.78 -14.40 15.08
N GLU A 618 -4.05 -15.34 14.47
CA GLU A 618 -3.81 -15.38 13.01
C GLU A 618 -5.14 -15.47 12.23
N ARG A 619 -6.12 -16.21 12.75
CA ARG A 619 -7.50 -16.28 12.22
C ARG A 619 -8.22 -14.95 12.23
N LEU A 620 -8.09 -14.17 13.31
CA LEU A 620 -8.67 -12.82 13.36
C LEU A 620 -7.97 -11.89 12.36
N VAL A 621 -6.65 -12.02 12.20
CA VAL A 621 -5.91 -11.27 11.17
C VAL A 621 -6.36 -11.67 9.77
N GLU A 622 -6.65 -12.95 9.53
CA GLU A 622 -7.23 -13.39 8.26
C GLU A 622 -8.62 -12.77 8.02
N ALA A 623 -9.43 -12.65 9.08
CA ALA A 623 -10.78 -12.11 9.02
C ALA A 623 -10.87 -10.59 8.82
N ILE A 624 -9.80 -9.84 9.13
CA ILE A 624 -9.66 -8.42 8.74
C ILE A 624 -9.80 -8.24 7.21
N ASP A 625 -9.51 -9.29 6.44
CA ASP A 625 -9.58 -9.26 4.99
C ASP A 625 -10.85 -9.90 4.42
N ALA A 626 -11.89 -10.10 5.24
CA ALA A 626 -13.18 -10.58 4.77
C ALA A 626 -13.86 -9.61 3.77
N ASP A 627 -14.75 -10.16 2.95
CA ASP A 627 -15.49 -9.38 1.96
C ASP A 627 -16.63 -8.56 2.56
N ASP A 628 -17.10 -8.97 3.74
CA ASP A 628 -18.13 -8.28 4.49
C ASP A 628 -17.53 -7.41 5.59
N THR A 629 -17.93 -6.14 5.58
CA THR A 629 -17.49 -5.14 6.57
C THR A 629 -17.80 -5.54 8.01
N GLU A 630 -18.86 -6.31 8.24
CA GLU A 630 -19.22 -6.75 9.59
C GLU A 630 -18.14 -7.67 10.18
N THR A 631 -17.69 -8.68 9.42
CA THR A 631 -16.59 -9.56 9.82
C THR A 631 -15.29 -8.78 10.05
N VAL A 632 -14.95 -7.86 9.14
CA VAL A 632 -13.74 -7.02 9.28
C VAL A 632 -13.79 -6.21 10.57
N VAL A 633 -14.92 -5.55 10.84
CA VAL A 633 -15.12 -4.76 12.05
C VAL A 633 -15.02 -5.63 13.30
N GLN A 634 -15.72 -6.77 13.34
CA GLN A 634 -15.70 -7.68 14.48
C GLN A 634 -14.29 -8.22 14.76
N ALA A 635 -13.57 -8.64 13.73
CA ALA A 635 -12.20 -9.14 13.85
C ALA A 635 -11.25 -8.04 14.35
N THR A 636 -11.37 -6.83 13.80
CA THR A 636 -10.55 -5.67 14.17
C THR A 636 -10.78 -5.26 15.63
N GLU A 637 -12.04 -5.22 16.07
CA GLU A 637 -12.37 -4.90 17.45
C GLU A 637 -11.85 -5.96 18.43
N CYS A 638 -12.01 -7.24 18.07
CA CYS A 638 -11.52 -8.37 18.85
C CYS A 638 -10.00 -8.35 18.98
N LEU A 639 -9.26 -8.07 17.90
CA LEU A 639 -7.80 -7.89 17.95
C LEU A 639 -7.38 -6.71 18.82
N GLY A 640 -8.14 -5.61 18.78
CA GLY A 640 -7.93 -4.48 19.67
C GLY A 640 -8.08 -4.87 21.14
N ASP A 641 -9.13 -5.61 21.50
CA ASP A 641 -9.32 -6.12 22.87
C ASP A 641 -8.24 -7.13 23.28
N LEU A 642 -7.89 -8.05 22.37
CA LEU A 642 -6.85 -9.04 22.59
C LEU A 642 -5.50 -8.37 22.84
N ALA A 643 -5.16 -7.27 22.16
CA ALA A 643 -3.90 -6.57 22.36
C ALA A 643 -3.71 -6.03 23.78
N VAL A 644 -4.80 -5.63 24.44
CA VAL A 644 -4.74 -5.12 25.82
C VAL A 644 -4.46 -6.26 26.80
N ALA A 645 -4.99 -7.45 26.53
CA ALA A 645 -4.86 -8.61 27.41
C ALA A 645 -3.59 -9.45 27.13
N ARG A 646 -3.29 -9.67 25.85
CA ARG A 646 -2.28 -10.58 25.30
C ARG A 646 -1.52 -9.90 24.13
N PRO A 647 -0.72 -8.86 24.41
CA PRO A 647 0.02 -8.13 23.38
C PRO A 647 1.02 -9.01 22.62
N ASP A 648 1.52 -10.07 23.27
CA ASP A 648 2.36 -11.12 22.67
C ASP A 648 1.67 -11.74 21.46
N LEU A 649 0.44 -12.23 21.60
CA LEU A 649 -0.28 -12.92 20.52
C LEU A 649 -0.60 -12.00 19.33
N VAL A 650 -0.92 -10.74 19.60
CA VAL A 650 -1.22 -9.75 18.55
C VAL A 650 0.04 -9.37 17.76
N SER A 651 1.18 -9.27 18.45
CA SER A 651 2.48 -9.06 17.83
C SER A 651 2.90 -10.27 17.00
N ASP A 652 2.83 -11.48 17.58
CA ASP A 652 3.24 -12.73 16.93
C ASP A 652 2.38 -13.05 15.71
N ALA A 653 1.08 -12.73 15.76
CA ALA A 653 0.17 -12.86 14.62
C ALA A 653 0.36 -11.77 13.55
N GLY A 654 1.20 -10.75 13.79
CA GLY A 654 1.46 -9.67 12.84
C GLY A 654 0.26 -8.73 12.61
N ALA A 655 -0.63 -8.59 13.59
CA ALA A 655 -1.91 -7.89 13.41
C ALA A 655 -1.79 -6.36 13.28
N VAL A 656 -0.69 -5.76 13.74
CA VAL A 656 -0.51 -4.30 13.81
C VAL A 656 -0.55 -3.64 12.44
N GLY A 657 0.14 -4.22 11.45
CA GLY A 657 0.15 -3.70 10.07
C GLY A 657 -1.24 -3.71 9.43
N PRO A 658 -1.89 -4.89 9.30
CA PRO A 658 -3.22 -5.02 8.68
C PRO A 658 -4.27 -4.09 9.29
N VAL A 659 -4.31 -3.97 10.63
CA VAL A 659 -5.24 -3.05 11.30
C VAL A 659 -4.90 -1.58 11.02
N ARG A 660 -3.63 -1.19 10.91
CA ARG A 660 -3.26 0.19 10.55
C ARG A 660 -3.68 0.52 9.12
N ASP A 661 -3.57 -0.43 8.20
CA ASP A 661 -3.91 -0.24 6.80
C ASP A 661 -5.42 -0.05 6.60
N LEU A 662 -6.25 -0.71 7.41
CA LEU A 662 -7.70 -0.45 7.45
C LEU A 662 -8.05 1.01 7.78
N ARG A 663 -7.15 1.84 8.32
CA ARG A 663 -7.43 3.28 8.51
C ARG A 663 -7.50 4.06 7.20
N PHE A 664 -7.01 3.45 6.11
CA PHE A 664 -6.96 4.05 4.78
C PHE A 664 -7.92 3.39 3.78
N THR A 665 -8.71 2.39 4.21
CA THR A 665 -9.81 1.81 3.41
C THR A 665 -10.84 2.89 3.04
N GLY A 666 -11.60 2.71 1.96
CA GLY A 666 -12.72 3.60 1.61
C GLY A 666 -13.94 3.46 2.54
N ASN A 667 -13.93 2.49 3.45
CA ASN A 667 -15.09 2.13 4.28
C ASN A 667 -15.05 2.77 5.68
N GLU A 668 -16.01 3.64 5.97
CA GLU A 668 -16.08 4.41 7.23
C GLU A 668 -16.15 3.52 8.49
N ALA A 669 -16.87 2.40 8.43
CA ALA A 669 -17.01 1.51 9.58
C ALA A 669 -15.71 0.75 9.89
N GLU A 670 -15.02 0.28 8.86
CA GLU A 670 -13.71 -0.37 8.98
C GLU A 670 -12.66 0.62 9.51
N GLN A 671 -12.64 1.85 8.98
CA GLN A 671 -11.77 2.92 9.48
C GLN A 671 -12.01 3.22 10.96
N GLU A 672 -13.27 3.30 11.39
CA GLU A 672 -13.61 3.61 12.79
C GLU A 672 -13.16 2.49 13.74
N ALA A 673 -13.41 1.23 13.36
CA ALA A 673 -12.95 0.06 14.11
C ALA A 673 -11.41 0.01 14.20
N ALA A 674 -10.73 0.25 13.07
CA ALA A 674 -9.28 0.32 13.01
C ALA A 674 -8.69 1.43 13.88
N ASN A 675 -9.30 2.62 13.88
CA ASN A 675 -8.89 3.72 14.75
C ASN A 675 -9.01 3.34 16.24
N ARG A 676 -10.08 2.66 16.64
CA ARG A 676 -10.26 2.15 18.01
C ARG A 676 -9.23 1.09 18.38
N ALA A 677 -8.96 0.13 17.48
CA ALA A 677 -7.98 -0.92 17.70
C ALA A 677 -6.54 -0.38 17.81
N VAL A 678 -6.15 0.57 16.95
CA VAL A 678 -4.83 1.22 17.01
C VAL A 678 -4.64 2.01 18.31
N GLU A 679 -5.69 2.60 18.87
CA GLU A 679 -5.61 3.22 20.20
C GLU A 679 -5.30 2.19 21.29
N LYS A 680 -5.93 1.02 21.24
CA LYS A 680 -5.63 -0.09 22.16
C LYS A 680 -4.23 -0.64 21.95
N PHE A 681 -3.74 -0.72 20.71
CA PHE A 681 -2.36 -1.12 20.42
C PHE A 681 -1.35 -0.14 21.02
N ARG A 682 -1.62 1.18 20.98
CA ARG A 682 -0.81 2.19 21.67
C ARG A 682 -0.82 2.02 23.18
N GLN A 683 -1.98 1.68 23.78
CA GLN A 683 -2.06 1.37 25.22
C GLN A 683 -1.22 0.14 25.60
N ALA A 684 -1.12 -0.83 24.68
CA ALA A 684 -0.33 -2.04 24.83
C ALA A 684 1.15 -1.89 24.43
N ALA A 685 1.60 -0.68 24.04
CA ALA A 685 2.95 -0.39 23.56
C ALA A 685 3.38 -1.19 22.32
N LEU A 686 2.42 -1.54 21.44
CA LEU A 686 2.67 -2.21 20.16
C LEU A 686 2.89 -1.23 18.99
N VAL A 687 2.62 0.07 19.17
CA VAL A 687 2.74 1.12 18.14
C VAL A 687 3.17 2.47 18.71
#